data_AF-A0A0R1QJ01-F1
#
_entry.id   AF-A0A0R1QJ01-F1
#
_cell.length_a   1.000
_cell.length_b   1.000
_cell.length_c   1.000
_cell.angle_alpha   90.00
_cell.angle_beta   90.00
_cell.angle_gamma   90.00
#
_symmetry.space_group_name_H-M   'P 1'
#
loop_
_entity.id
_entity.type
_entity.pdbx_description
1 polymer ?
#
loop_
_entity_poly.entity_id
_entity_poly.type
_entity_poly.pdbx_seq_one_letter_code
_entity_poly.pdbx_strand_id
1 'polypeptide(L)'
;MANKKIMLTKRQLLIAASAAMTLGLGTTLGHEAVVHADTTNTNTTSSVATPSETDTQANNTNTTNTTTSATSTNNSTNTTASDNKTDSSSTNVASTDSSTALDSISPTTTTAPTASTSAATTTPADSTTTPSTTTATMSTTNTETTSTTPVTQATTTPTTTQNTAATTSTVATATPVTQATTSTKTDTSTATTPGTPTTTTATIAATPVAKTATPVTETTATTGMTPVDTTANSITSDSDHTDANDFTWSTDDDTGEASLTGTTDKLTDSSINIPTQITVTPNGTDTGKQYNVTSIGDNAFVGNKTVTSVQVNSGVTSIGTGAFGYSNLQNLDLDNDNDLTTIGNLAFVSDQIKTVDLPDSVTSVGDNAFIYNDALTSVTMGTNLATIGDQAFAEDTNLQNVDFSKDTALTSIGDAAFSGDAKITGVDLSNSKQLTSIGNQAFMYNSASTEVKLPDSLQTIGDQAFLSNLDLKNINFGPNLTTIGKNAFTYDGSLTSVDFSNATNLNLIDDGAFEYSGLTGALTIPAKVVTIGNQAFGGDHLTSLNLPEGLQTIGNNAFAYNELGGTLTIPSTIQNIGSEAFIANKLTGVSTTAANFSLGTGALSNNRITNVSAPNVKVGSSAYNINSATNQLASVFTDSAHDKISDYFNVNIGGTTENALGISNLTNGVTYNNGIFTIPSGVNDFTFNWVLSPNTTTDSGYSGTYDVVLNDPDIKAVNSNVAAGSNWTPSDNFVSAVTPDGDDVSLSNMNISITNPSGQTVTTIDTTDPGTYKVTYSYGNESSTVNVAVYKRAGNIDLSGTDSTTYNGQNQTPNDGSYQITLSNGSTYTVQNGDLALNTTAKNAGTYQVVLTSQGLDNIGQQTNNTLYDWTVQNDDAQFIIDKAPITITANDVSKVAGTADPALTATVTMPNIIDGDAPVYTLSRTSGEDVGTYPITVSYNATDNPNYDIKAVNGALQITAATKTISGNDYTMHVGDPTPTAKDFNATATDENDQPETVNVDLSKADLQSAGTYTVTLSTNDGQTKDVQLTVMGNGSNASVPVTPVTPTDPTDPTNPTDPTDPTDPTDPTDPTDPTNTTDPTNPTDPTNTTDPTDPTNTTDPTDPTTPTDPTDSTDPKNPTTPTDPKDPTDSTKPELTVKPTDPVILKDQQHRFLTIQLI
;
A
#
# COMPACT_ATOMS: atom_id res chain seq x y z
N MET A 1 -4.41 -46.59 -10.33
CA MET A 1 -3.55 -46.58 -11.54
C MET A 1 -2.37 -45.64 -11.30
N ALA A 2 -1.24 -45.83 -11.97
CA ALA A 2 -0.03 -45.05 -11.71
C ALA A 2 0.06 -43.75 -12.51
N ASN A 3 0.75 -42.76 -11.93
CA ASN A 3 1.52 -41.68 -12.56
C ASN A 3 1.10 -41.22 -13.98
N LYS A 4 0.19 -40.26 -14.05
CA LYS A 4 0.27 -39.19 -15.06
C LYS A 4 0.19 -37.83 -14.37
N LYS A 5 1.35 -37.18 -14.20
CA LYS A 5 1.44 -35.77 -13.82
C LYS A 5 1.09 -34.96 -15.07
N ILE A 6 -0.17 -34.53 -15.20
CA ILE A 6 -0.61 -33.71 -16.33
C ILE A 6 -0.06 -32.29 -16.09
N MET A 7 1.05 -31.96 -16.74
CA MET A 7 1.47 -30.56 -16.87
C MET A 7 0.59 -29.90 -17.93
N LEU A 8 -0.37 -29.10 -17.48
CA LEU A 8 -1.03 -28.10 -18.31
C LEU A 8 -0.10 -26.90 -18.46
N THR A 9 0.13 -26.45 -19.69
CA THR A 9 0.88 -25.23 -20.00
C THR A 9 0.03 -23.97 -19.79
N LYS A 10 0.63 -22.78 -19.61
CA LYS A 10 -0.11 -21.50 -19.51
C LYS A 10 -1.16 -21.36 -20.62
N ARG A 11 -0.82 -21.67 -21.89
CA ARG A 11 -1.78 -21.66 -23.02
C ARG A 11 -2.99 -22.59 -22.82
N GLN A 12 -2.82 -23.76 -22.23
CA GLN A 12 -3.92 -24.72 -22.03
C GLN A 12 -4.83 -24.33 -20.85
N LEU A 13 -4.29 -23.66 -19.83
CA LEU A 13 -5.11 -23.09 -18.76
C LEU A 13 -5.94 -21.90 -19.27
N LEU A 14 -5.35 -21.07 -20.14
CA LEU A 14 -6.02 -19.91 -20.74
C LEU A 14 -7.16 -20.32 -21.69
N ILE A 15 -6.97 -21.37 -22.51
CA ILE A 15 -8.02 -21.95 -23.37
C ILE A 15 -9.20 -22.50 -22.56
N ALA A 16 -8.96 -23.01 -21.34
CA ALA A 16 -10.03 -23.46 -20.46
C ALA A 16 -10.81 -22.28 -19.82
N ALA A 17 -10.15 -21.14 -19.60
CA ALA A 17 -10.79 -19.94 -19.06
C ALA A 17 -11.64 -19.20 -20.13
N SER A 18 -11.13 -19.03 -21.35
CA SER A 18 -11.88 -18.33 -22.41
C SER A 18 -13.15 -19.09 -22.82
N ALA A 19 -13.11 -20.42 -22.88
CA ALA A 19 -14.28 -21.26 -23.15
C ALA A 19 -15.44 -21.09 -22.14
N ALA A 20 -15.16 -20.60 -20.92
CA ALA A 20 -16.19 -20.28 -19.94
C ALA A 20 -16.84 -18.90 -20.16
N MET A 21 -16.10 -17.94 -20.73
CA MET A 21 -16.59 -16.57 -20.97
C MET A 21 -17.46 -16.48 -22.23
N THR A 22 -17.09 -17.16 -23.33
CA THR A 22 -17.78 -17.07 -24.63
C THR A 22 -19.22 -17.62 -24.62
N LEU A 23 -19.61 -18.39 -23.61
CA LEU A 23 -20.94 -19.05 -23.56
C LEU A 23 -22.03 -18.24 -22.84
N GLY A 24 -21.73 -17.07 -22.25
CA GLY A 24 -22.73 -16.22 -21.59
C GLY A 24 -23.44 -16.87 -20.38
N LEU A 25 -22.88 -17.96 -19.84
CA LEU A 25 -23.46 -18.71 -18.72
C LEU A 25 -23.16 -18.00 -17.40
N GLY A 26 -24.10 -17.14 -16.98
CA GLY A 26 -24.13 -16.54 -15.65
C GLY A 26 -24.42 -17.56 -14.53
N THR A 27 -23.48 -18.47 -14.29
CA THR A 27 -23.54 -19.46 -13.19
C THR A 27 -22.20 -19.54 -12.46
N THR A 28 -22.25 -19.24 -11.16
CA THR A 28 -21.19 -19.56 -10.19
C THR A 28 -20.85 -21.04 -10.21
N LEU A 29 -19.60 -21.40 -10.57
CA LEU A 29 -19.02 -22.69 -10.18
C LEU A 29 -18.52 -22.64 -8.74
N GLY A 30 -19.48 -22.57 -7.81
CA GLY A 30 -19.28 -23.17 -6.49
C GLY A 30 -19.08 -24.68 -6.66
N HIS A 31 -18.37 -25.32 -5.72
CA HIS A 31 -18.11 -26.76 -5.82
C HIS A 31 -19.41 -27.58 -5.77
N GLU A 32 -19.49 -28.64 -6.58
CA GLU A 32 -20.53 -29.66 -6.37
C GLU A 32 -20.31 -30.38 -5.04
N ALA A 33 -21.28 -30.24 -4.12
CA ALA A 33 -21.37 -31.03 -2.91
C ALA A 33 -22.84 -31.40 -2.65
N VAL A 34 -23.24 -32.59 -3.12
CA VAL A 34 -24.53 -33.23 -2.84
C VAL A 34 -24.27 -34.74 -2.82
N VAL A 35 -24.74 -35.57 -1.88
CA VAL A 35 -25.74 -35.43 -0.80
C VAL A 35 -25.16 -36.23 0.41
N HIS A 36 -25.36 -35.98 1.70
CA HIS A 36 -26.39 -35.27 2.49
C HIS A 36 -25.73 -34.60 3.73
N ALA A 37 -26.31 -33.66 4.49
CA ALA A 37 -27.36 -32.63 4.34
C ALA A 37 -27.47 -31.90 5.74
N ASP A 38 -28.34 -30.93 6.07
CA ASP A 38 -29.41 -30.23 5.34
C ASP A 38 -29.79 -28.88 6.03
N THR A 39 -30.68 -28.13 5.37
CA THR A 39 -31.73 -27.23 5.93
C THR A 39 -31.42 -25.87 6.62
N THR A 40 -31.63 -24.80 5.82
CA THR A 40 -32.55 -23.64 6.09
C THR A 40 -32.22 -22.54 7.13
N ASN A 41 -32.77 -21.30 7.08
CA ASN A 41 -33.17 -20.41 5.95
C ASN A 41 -33.55 -18.97 6.47
N THR A 42 -33.42 -17.93 5.63
CA THR A 42 -34.16 -16.63 5.62
C THR A 42 -34.26 -15.67 6.84
N ASN A 43 -33.51 -14.56 6.75
CA ASN A 43 -33.98 -13.16 6.49
C ASN A 43 -34.68 -12.25 7.56
N THR A 44 -34.36 -10.94 7.48
CA THR A 44 -35.12 -9.68 7.78
C THR A 44 -35.56 -9.19 9.19
N THR A 45 -35.09 -7.95 9.51
CA THR A 45 -35.76 -6.73 10.09
C THR A 45 -36.14 -6.58 11.58
N SER A 46 -35.38 -5.70 12.28
CA SER A 46 -35.74 -4.34 12.82
C SER A 46 -37.08 -4.14 13.57
N SER A 47 -37.15 -3.47 14.74
CA SER A 47 -37.11 -1.99 14.85
C SER A 47 -37.45 -1.40 16.26
N VAL A 48 -36.84 -0.22 16.57
CA VAL A 48 -37.42 0.97 17.27
C VAL A 48 -37.67 1.01 18.81
N ALA A 49 -37.37 2.20 19.37
CA ALA A 49 -37.86 2.89 20.59
C ALA A 49 -37.16 2.69 21.98
N THR A 50 -36.60 3.81 22.46
CA THR A 50 -36.35 4.14 23.89
C THR A 50 -37.65 4.63 24.57
N PRO A 51 -37.72 4.76 25.92
CA PRO A 51 -37.50 6.11 26.51
C PRO A 51 -37.03 6.19 27.99
N SER A 52 -36.29 7.27 28.31
CA SER A 52 -36.17 7.91 29.66
C SER A 52 -35.63 7.09 30.87
N GLU A 53 -35.14 7.69 31.97
CA GLU A 53 -35.19 9.09 32.44
C GLU A 53 -33.92 9.50 33.24
N THR A 54 -33.96 10.73 33.79
CA THR A 54 -33.07 11.45 34.74
C THR A 54 -32.31 10.63 35.82
N ASP A 55 -31.23 11.14 36.46
CA ASP A 55 -31.03 12.53 36.95
C ASP A 55 -29.53 12.96 37.11
N THR A 56 -29.38 14.22 37.52
CA THR A 56 -28.21 15.04 37.88
C THR A 56 -27.45 14.55 39.16
N GLN A 57 -26.35 15.13 39.68
CA GLN A 57 -25.81 16.50 39.56
C GLN A 57 -24.32 16.64 40.00
N ALA A 58 -23.64 17.62 39.38
CA ALA A 58 -22.42 18.39 39.70
C ALA A 58 -21.55 18.23 40.99
N ASN A 59 -20.33 18.80 40.86
CA ASN A 59 -19.53 19.61 41.83
C ASN A 59 -18.24 19.08 42.51
N ASN A 60 -17.09 19.39 41.87
CA ASN A 60 -16.14 20.47 42.25
C ASN A 60 -15.10 20.33 43.41
N THR A 61 -13.93 20.98 43.18
CA THR A 61 -12.95 21.58 44.13
C THR A 61 -12.00 20.75 45.03
N ASN A 62 -10.73 20.63 44.59
CA ASN A 62 -9.55 21.39 45.11
C ASN A 62 -8.77 20.97 46.40
N THR A 63 -7.44 20.80 46.28
CA THR A 63 -6.33 20.92 47.30
C THR A 63 -6.36 20.01 48.56
N THR A 64 -5.27 19.50 49.15
CA THR A 64 -3.87 20.02 49.30
C THR A 64 -2.86 18.91 49.71
N ASN A 65 -1.55 19.22 49.76
CA ASN A 65 -0.45 18.36 50.25
C ASN A 65 -0.54 17.95 51.74
N THR A 66 0.01 16.77 52.12
CA THR A 66 1.30 16.64 52.89
C THR A 66 1.77 15.18 53.14
N THR A 67 2.95 14.85 52.59
CA THR A 67 4.10 14.06 53.14
C THR A 67 3.98 12.89 54.16
N THR A 68 4.85 11.90 53.91
CA THR A 68 5.61 11.00 54.83
C THR A 68 4.98 9.73 55.47
N SER A 69 5.27 8.59 54.80
CA SER A 69 5.94 7.38 55.33
C SER A 69 5.39 6.58 56.54
N ALA A 70 4.92 5.35 56.27
CA ALA A 70 5.57 4.06 56.64
C ALA A 70 4.66 2.90 57.12
N THR A 71 5.00 1.68 56.69
CA THR A 71 4.79 0.35 57.33
C THR A 71 3.37 -0.26 57.52
N SER A 72 3.04 -1.25 56.65
CA SER A 72 3.00 -2.70 56.98
C SER A 72 1.71 -3.50 56.66
N THR A 73 1.90 -4.81 56.38
CA THR A 73 0.94 -5.94 56.25
C THR A 73 -0.13 -5.87 55.12
N ASN A 74 -0.71 -6.99 54.61
CA ASN A 74 -0.77 -8.35 55.17
C ASN A 74 -0.84 -9.53 54.15
N ASN A 75 -0.06 -10.58 54.46
CA ASN A 75 -0.22 -12.03 54.25
C ASN A 75 -1.32 -12.66 53.33
N SER A 76 -0.91 -13.59 52.46
CA SER A 76 -1.53 -14.94 52.34
C SER A 76 -0.50 -15.98 51.84
N THR A 77 -0.79 -17.29 51.99
CA THR A 77 0.13 -18.44 51.78
C THR A 77 -0.63 -19.63 51.13
N ASN A 78 -0.11 -20.85 50.86
CA ASN A 78 0.96 -21.68 51.44
C ASN A 78 1.32 -22.88 50.50
N THR A 79 2.19 -23.82 50.95
CA THR A 79 2.45 -25.20 50.42
C THR A 79 3.21 -25.31 49.08
N THR A 80 3.98 -26.36 48.72
CA THR A 80 4.67 -27.51 49.39
C THR A 80 5.61 -28.18 48.35
N ALA A 81 6.61 -29.04 48.64
CA ALA A 81 7.50 -29.29 49.80
C ALA A 81 8.48 -30.45 49.44
N SER A 82 9.55 -30.65 50.24
CA SER A 82 10.50 -31.81 50.22
C SER A 82 11.46 -31.94 49.00
N ASP A 83 12.69 -32.47 49.10
CA ASP A 83 13.57 -32.74 50.28
C ASP A 83 15.05 -33.02 49.91
N ASN A 84 15.96 -32.95 50.91
CA ASN A 84 17.38 -33.41 50.93
C ASN A 84 18.40 -32.76 49.92
N LYS A 85 19.67 -32.45 50.24
CA LYS A 85 20.79 -33.14 50.96
C LYS A 85 21.45 -34.22 50.05
N THR A 86 22.77 -34.30 49.85
CA THR A 86 23.87 -34.40 50.85
C THR A 86 25.26 -34.19 50.21
N ASP A 87 26.29 -33.80 50.99
CA ASP A 87 27.73 -34.12 50.84
C ASP A 87 28.53 -33.66 49.58
N SER A 88 29.87 -33.47 49.61
CA SER A 88 30.82 -33.44 50.74
C SER A 88 32.08 -32.58 50.45
N SER A 89 32.91 -32.37 51.48
CA SER A 89 34.12 -31.52 51.52
C SER A 89 35.35 -32.02 50.77
N SER A 90 36.30 -31.11 50.46
CA SER A 90 37.74 -31.33 50.74
C SER A 90 38.55 -30.02 50.78
N THR A 91 39.80 -30.06 51.26
CA THR A 91 40.59 -28.87 51.67
C THR A 91 42.09 -28.92 51.34
N ASN A 92 42.60 -27.83 50.75
CA ASN A 92 43.84 -27.12 51.16
C ASN A 92 45.26 -27.76 50.92
N VAL A 93 46.27 -26.86 50.88
CA VAL A 93 47.74 -27.03 51.05
C VAL A 93 48.61 -27.57 49.90
N ALA A 94 49.35 -26.65 49.24
CA ALA A 94 50.80 -26.69 48.92
C ALA A 94 51.18 -25.38 48.16
N SER A 95 52.37 -24.74 48.29
CA SER A 95 53.57 -24.96 49.12
C SER A 95 54.28 -23.61 49.46
N THR A 96 55.32 -23.65 50.31
CA THR A 96 56.21 -22.51 50.68
C THR A 96 57.16 -22.11 49.53
N ASP A 97 57.74 -20.90 49.42
CA ASP A 97 58.69 -20.29 50.38
C ASP A 97 59.04 -18.79 50.16
N SER A 98 59.52 -18.17 51.24
CA SER A 98 60.69 -17.25 51.44
C SER A 98 61.50 -16.69 50.23
N SER A 99 62.21 -15.54 50.28
CA SER A 99 62.34 -14.41 51.25
C SER A 99 63.31 -13.30 50.72
N THR A 100 63.18 -12.05 51.21
CA THR A 100 64.24 -10.98 51.38
C THR A 100 65.41 -10.87 50.37
N ALA A 101 65.58 -9.81 49.56
CA ALA A 101 65.99 -8.42 49.88
C ALA A 101 67.43 -8.23 50.45
N LEU A 102 68.27 -7.39 49.78
CA LEU A 102 69.24 -6.42 50.38
C LEU A 102 70.18 -5.68 49.36
N ASP A 103 70.28 -4.35 49.54
CA ASP A 103 71.40 -3.38 49.41
C ASP A 103 72.54 -3.39 48.34
N SER A 104 72.67 -2.21 47.68
CA SER A 104 73.94 -1.45 47.42
C SER A 104 74.97 -1.99 46.39
N ILE A 105 76.04 -1.30 45.94
CA ILE A 105 76.64 0.04 46.20
C ILE A 105 77.19 0.64 44.86
N SER A 106 78.04 1.68 44.93
CA SER A 106 78.79 2.37 43.86
C SER A 106 80.14 2.88 44.46
N PRO A 107 81.08 3.62 43.80
CA PRO A 107 81.04 4.29 42.47
C PRO A 107 82.40 4.32 41.69
N THR A 108 82.55 5.31 40.79
CA THR A 108 83.78 6.08 40.42
C THR A 108 84.83 5.60 39.37
N THR A 109 84.97 6.45 38.33
CA THR A 109 86.20 7.09 37.76
C THR A 109 87.13 6.47 36.68
N THR A 110 87.31 7.27 35.60
CA THR A 110 88.53 7.51 34.78
C THR A 110 89.04 6.38 33.85
N THR A 111 89.82 6.60 32.77
CA THR A 111 90.58 7.77 32.22
C THR A 111 90.41 7.93 30.68
N ALA A 112 90.79 9.09 30.12
CA ALA A 112 91.10 9.26 28.68
C ALA A 112 92.61 9.05 28.40
N PRO A 113 93.06 8.85 27.13
CA PRO A 113 93.87 9.93 26.51
C PRO A 113 93.86 10.06 24.95
N THR A 114 93.78 11.32 24.49
CA THR A 114 94.50 11.98 23.36
C THR A 114 94.79 11.31 21.99
N ALA A 115 94.07 11.79 20.96
CA ALA A 115 94.54 12.57 19.79
C ALA A 115 95.61 12.08 18.77
N SER A 116 95.25 12.11 17.47
CA SER A 116 95.93 12.83 16.35
C SER A 116 95.07 12.75 15.06
N THR A 117 94.56 13.85 14.48
CA THR A 117 95.04 14.61 13.28
C THR A 117 95.42 13.77 12.02
N SER A 118 95.23 14.18 10.76
CA SER A 118 94.89 15.47 10.09
C SER A 118 94.40 15.18 8.63
N ALA A 119 94.01 16.11 7.74
CA ALA A 119 93.27 17.40 7.77
C ALA A 119 93.25 18.00 6.33
N ALA A 120 92.15 18.66 5.91
CA ALA A 120 92.08 19.64 4.79
C ALA A 120 90.63 20.16 4.61
N THR A 121 90.30 21.44 4.38
CA THR A 121 91.00 22.72 4.68
C THR A 121 89.98 23.88 4.69
N THR A 122 90.23 24.91 5.51
CA THR A 122 89.80 26.34 5.36
C THR A 122 88.33 26.74 5.06
N THR A 123 87.65 27.29 6.08
CA THR A 123 87.23 28.72 6.26
C THR A 123 87.00 29.66 5.04
N PRO A 124 86.23 30.79 5.16
CA PRO A 124 85.45 31.35 6.31
C PRO A 124 84.05 31.94 5.93
N ALA A 125 83.42 32.69 6.86
CA ALA A 125 82.78 34.04 6.76
C ALA A 125 81.92 34.46 5.52
N ASP A 126 81.01 35.44 5.57
CA ASP A 126 80.28 36.22 6.60
C ASP A 126 79.40 37.24 5.82
N SER A 127 78.43 37.90 6.48
CA SER A 127 77.92 39.24 6.14
C SER A 127 77.20 39.51 4.79
N THR A 128 75.89 39.80 4.92
CA THR A 128 75.19 41.00 4.39
C THR A 128 74.82 41.21 2.90
N THR A 129 73.73 41.98 2.74
CA THR A 129 73.33 42.88 1.62
C THR A 129 72.68 42.36 0.32
N THR A 130 71.55 43.02 0.01
CA THR A 130 71.00 43.49 -1.30
C THR A 130 72.01 43.69 -2.45
N PRO A 131 71.60 43.71 -3.75
CA PRO A 131 70.29 44.13 -4.33
C PRO A 131 69.66 43.09 -5.32
N SER A 132 68.39 43.13 -5.74
CA SER A 132 67.64 44.07 -6.63
C SER A 132 68.23 44.34 -8.04
N THR A 133 67.60 43.78 -9.08
CA THR A 133 67.30 44.39 -10.41
C THR A 133 66.25 43.49 -11.12
N THR A 134 64.99 43.92 -11.34
CA THR A 134 64.46 44.57 -12.57
C THR A 134 64.76 43.83 -13.89
N THR A 135 63.80 43.60 -14.80
CA THR A 135 63.09 44.69 -15.53
C THR A 135 61.85 44.20 -16.31
N ALA A 136 60.75 45.00 -16.28
CA ALA A 136 59.58 45.01 -17.20
C ALA A 136 58.69 43.74 -17.26
N THR A 137 57.36 43.83 -17.36
CA THR A 137 56.55 44.66 -18.29
C THR A 137 55.55 45.65 -17.65
N MET A 138 55.03 46.57 -18.47
CA MET A 138 53.92 47.51 -18.18
C MET A 138 52.61 46.94 -18.78
N SER A 139 51.40 47.05 -18.19
CA SER A 139 50.58 48.25 -17.80
C SER A 139 50.10 49.05 -19.02
N THR A 140 48.82 49.44 -19.20
CA THR A 140 47.91 50.29 -18.37
C THR A 140 46.42 50.11 -18.80
N THR A 141 45.30 50.46 -18.12
CA THR A 141 44.90 51.02 -16.78
C THR A 141 43.35 51.15 -16.68
N ASN A 142 42.78 51.23 -15.44
CA ASN A 142 41.53 51.92 -15.02
C ASN A 142 40.14 51.30 -15.34
N THR A 143 39.05 51.52 -14.55
CA THR A 143 38.74 52.41 -13.37
C THR A 143 37.66 51.71 -12.50
N GLU A 144 37.71 51.56 -11.16
CA GLU A 144 37.44 52.52 -10.04
C GLU A 144 36.00 53.11 -10.03
N THR A 145 35.17 53.09 -8.95
CA THR A 145 35.41 53.66 -7.59
C THR A 145 34.46 53.18 -6.44
N THR A 146 35.04 53.01 -5.25
CA THR A 146 34.59 53.25 -3.84
C THR A 146 33.11 53.22 -3.35
N SER A 147 32.93 52.72 -2.11
CA SER A 147 31.88 53.13 -1.15
C SER A 147 32.43 53.18 0.30
N THR A 148 31.92 54.06 1.17
CA THR A 148 32.30 54.16 2.60
C THR A 148 31.15 54.67 3.49
N THR A 149 31.08 54.23 4.75
CA THR A 149 30.13 54.67 5.79
C THR A 149 30.58 55.93 6.53
N PRO A 150 29.63 56.69 7.13
CA PRO A 150 29.73 56.98 8.57
C PRO A 150 28.36 56.94 9.32
N VAL A 151 28.35 57.40 10.58
CA VAL A 151 27.37 57.05 11.64
C VAL A 151 26.61 58.29 12.18
N THR A 152 25.63 58.06 13.07
CA THR A 152 25.03 58.95 14.11
C THR A 152 23.77 59.81 13.83
N GLN A 153 22.63 59.33 14.39
CA GLN A 153 21.73 60.02 15.34
C GLN A 153 20.64 61.03 14.88
N ALA A 154 19.56 61.07 15.69
CA ALA A 154 18.58 62.17 15.93
C ALA A 154 17.27 62.24 15.08
N THR A 155 16.22 61.60 15.62
CA THR A 155 14.83 62.09 15.80
C THR A 155 14.29 63.27 14.95
N THR A 156 13.16 63.07 14.26
CA THR A 156 11.88 63.79 14.53
C THR A 156 10.69 63.27 13.72
N THR A 157 9.54 63.07 14.37
CA THR A 157 8.17 63.09 13.77
C THR A 157 7.73 64.57 13.62
N PRO A 158 6.84 65.00 12.68
CA PRO A 158 5.40 64.67 12.78
C PRO A 158 4.50 64.72 11.49
N THR A 159 3.26 64.24 11.64
CA THR A 159 1.97 64.73 11.03
C THR A 159 1.68 64.72 9.51
N THR A 160 0.64 63.95 9.13
CA THR A 160 -0.58 64.31 8.32
C THR A 160 -0.49 65.31 7.14
N THR A 161 -1.17 65.10 6.01
CA THR A 161 -2.66 65.20 5.87
C THR A 161 -3.17 64.62 4.52
N GLN A 162 -4.48 64.33 4.41
CA GLN A 162 -5.24 64.04 3.16
C GLN A 162 -5.21 65.24 2.17
N ASN A 163 -5.65 65.20 0.89
CA ASN A 163 -7.03 64.94 0.45
C ASN A 163 -7.23 65.18 -1.08
N THR A 164 -8.26 64.54 -1.70
CA THR A 164 -9.00 64.92 -2.96
C THR A 164 -8.23 65.13 -4.30
N ALA A 165 -8.83 65.07 -5.51
CA ALA A 165 -9.97 64.33 -6.10
C ALA A 165 -10.13 64.71 -7.61
N ALA A 166 -11.00 63.98 -8.35
CA ALA A 166 -11.70 64.37 -9.60
C ALA A 166 -10.88 64.51 -10.92
N THR A 167 -11.42 64.44 -12.15
CA THR A 167 -12.51 63.66 -12.83
C THR A 167 -12.55 64.09 -14.32
N THR A 168 -12.65 63.15 -15.30
CA THR A 168 -13.28 63.25 -16.66
C THR A 168 -12.80 62.03 -17.48
N SER A 169 -13.59 61.18 -18.17
CA SER A 169 -14.95 61.18 -18.76
C SER A 169 -15.07 61.73 -20.20
N THR A 170 -15.21 60.82 -21.17
CA THR A 170 -15.94 60.97 -22.46
C THR A 170 -16.44 59.60 -22.97
N VAL A 171 -17.55 59.58 -23.71
CA VAL A 171 -18.27 58.41 -24.28
C VAL A 171 -18.44 58.65 -25.79
N ALA A 172 -18.43 57.65 -26.69
CA ALA A 172 -19.61 57.06 -27.36
C ALA A 172 -19.15 56.11 -28.51
N THR A 173 -19.41 54.79 -28.49
CA THR A 173 -20.60 54.02 -28.99
C THR A 173 -20.87 54.03 -30.51
N ALA A 174 -20.84 52.83 -31.12
CA ALA A 174 -21.66 52.43 -32.27
C ALA A 174 -21.88 50.90 -32.29
N THR A 175 -23.13 50.46 -32.47
CA THR A 175 -23.65 49.05 -32.50
C THR A 175 -24.08 48.68 -33.95
N PRO A 176 -24.79 47.55 -34.32
CA PRO A 176 -25.57 46.56 -33.52
C PRO A 176 -25.62 45.04 -33.95
N VAL A 177 -25.92 44.14 -32.99
CA VAL A 177 -26.84 42.94 -33.08
C VAL A 177 -26.41 41.75 -34.01
N THR A 178 -26.70 40.44 -33.81
CA THR A 178 -27.65 39.61 -32.98
C THR A 178 -26.90 38.36 -32.44
N GLN A 179 -26.98 37.98 -31.15
CA GLN A 179 -27.91 37.02 -30.52
C GLN A 179 -27.61 35.50 -30.71
N ALA A 180 -27.15 34.85 -29.62
CA ALA A 180 -27.41 33.44 -29.33
C ALA A 180 -27.42 33.20 -27.80
N THR A 181 -28.55 32.68 -27.33
CA THR A 181 -28.97 32.32 -25.96
C THR A 181 -27.95 31.65 -25.02
N THR A 182 -27.86 32.18 -23.79
CA THR A 182 -27.53 31.42 -22.56
C THR A 182 -28.74 31.37 -21.63
N SER A 183 -28.84 30.31 -20.80
CA SER A 183 -29.86 30.16 -19.75
C SER A 183 -29.19 30.01 -18.38
N THR A 184 -29.86 30.49 -17.32
CA THR A 184 -29.17 30.95 -16.09
C THR A 184 -29.62 30.27 -14.80
N LYS A 185 -28.65 29.98 -13.92
CA LYS A 185 -28.66 30.16 -12.45
C LYS A 185 -27.22 29.94 -11.97
N THR A 186 -26.52 30.81 -11.24
CA THR A 186 -26.88 31.91 -10.32
C THR A 186 -27.52 31.44 -9.01
N ASP A 187 -26.70 31.38 -7.97
CA ASP A 187 -27.05 31.96 -6.66
C ASP A 187 -25.80 32.56 -5.99
N THR A 188 -25.98 33.29 -4.88
CA THR A 188 -25.01 34.28 -4.37
C THR A 188 -24.20 33.82 -3.16
N SER A 189 -22.96 34.34 -3.03
CA SER A 189 -22.19 34.30 -1.79
C SER A 189 -21.82 35.71 -1.32
N THR A 190 -21.73 35.88 0.01
CA THR A 190 -21.21 37.10 0.66
C THR A 190 -20.19 36.68 1.71
N ALA A 191 -19.08 37.41 1.83
CA ALA A 191 -17.89 36.94 2.52
C ALA A 191 -17.74 37.49 3.94
N THR A 192 -17.22 36.66 4.86
CA THR A 192 -16.55 37.08 6.10
C THR A 192 -15.38 36.14 6.45
N THR A 193 -14.17 36.71 6.47
CA THR A 193 -12.91 36.36 7.20
C THR A 193 -12.60 34.93 7.70
N PRO A 194 -11.32 34.49 7.61
CA PRO A 194 -10.90 33.10 7.86
C PRO A 194 -10.61 32.77 9.34
N GLY A 195 -10.56 31.46 9.63
CA GLY A 195 -10.05 30.86 10.87
C GLY A 195 -9.11 29.69 10.59
N THR A 196 -8.37 29.29 11.62
CA THR A 196 -7.30 28.27 11.66
C THR A 196 -7.54 27.01 10.80
N PRO A 197 -6.54 26.52 10.03
CA PRO A 197 -6.62 25.21 9.38
C PRO A 197 -6.49 24.09 10.42
N THR A 198 -7.61 23.55 10.87
CA THR A 198 -7.66 22.24 11.53
C THR A 198 -7.57 21.14 10.48
N THR A 199 -6.64 20.21 10.62
CA THR A 199 -6.55 18.98 9.81
C THR A 199 -7.83 18.16 9.97
N THR A 200 -8.75 18.31 9.01
CA THR A 200 -9.93 17.46 8.89
C THR A 200 -9.60 16.39 7.86
N THR A 201 -9.30 15.18 8.31
CA THR A 201 -9.12 14.00 7.45
C THR A 201 -10.46 13.70 6.77
N ALA A 202 -10.64 14.25 5.57
CA ALA A 202 -11.80 14.00 4.74
C ALA A 202 -11.59 12.66 4.02
N THR A 203 -11.83 11.56 4.72
CA THR A 203 -11.79 10.19 4.17
C THR A 203 -12.90 10.01 3.15
N ILE A 204 -12.64 10.43 1.91
CA ILE A 204 -13.44 10.07 0.76
C ILE A 204 -12.95 8.69 0.30
N ALA A 205 -13.75 7.67 0.57
CA ALA A 205 -13.50 6.34 0.03
C ALA A 205 -13.64 6.36 -1.50
N ALA A 206 -12.51 6.52 -2.18
CA ALA A 206 -12.38 6.28 -3.62
C ALA A 206 -12.07 4.79 -3.86
N THR A 207 -12.98 3.91 -3.41
CA THR A 207 -13.25 2.70 -4.20
C THR A 207 -13.51 3.18 -5.64
N PRO A 208 -13.12 2.44 -6.68
CA PRO A 208 -13.75 2.64 -7.98
C PRO A 208 -15.24 2.32 -7.82
N VAL A 209 -16.01 3.36 -7.50
CA VAL A 209 -17.38 3.47 -7.97
C VAL A 209 -17.23 3.43 -9.48
N ALA A 210 -17.26 2.21 -10.01
CA ALA A 210 -17.68 1.96 -11.36
C ALA A 210 -18.96 2.77 -11.49
N LYS A 211 -18.85 3.91 -12.19
CA LYS A 211 -19.98 4.72 -12.54
C LYS A 211 -20.73 3.87 -13.55
N THR A 212 -21.52 2.96 -13.00
CA THR A 212 -22.89 2.80 -13.43
C THR A 212 -23.51 4.19 -13.49
N ALA A 213 -23.27 4.85 -14.63
CA ALA A 213 -24.26 4.75 -15.67
C ALA A 213 -25.08 3.48 -15.43
N THR A 214 -26.13 3.62 -14.63
CA THR A 214 -27.42 3.08 -15.03
C THR A 214 -27.42 3.11 -16.55
N PRO A 215 -27.75 2.04 -17.27
CA PRO A 215 -28.09 2.19 -18.66
C PRO A 215 -29.28 3.16 -18.69
N VAL A 216 -28.94 4.44 -18.84
CA VAL A 216 -29.59 5.36 -19.74
C VAL A 216 -29.50 4.61 -21.04
N THR A 217 -30.49 3.75 -21.23
CA THR A 217 -31.22 3.64 -22.47
C THR A 217 -31.71 5.04 -22.84
N GLU A 218 -30.75 5.92 -23.17
CA GLU A 218 -30.72 6.45 -24.51
C GLU A 218 -30.73 5.22 -25.43
N THR A 219 -31.94 4.72 -25.63
CA THR A 219 -32.30 3.99 -26.81
C THR A 219 -32.13 5.01 -27.93
N THR A 220 -30.89 5.16 -28.39
CA THR A 220 -30.54 5.58 -29.73
C THR A 220 -31.22 4.60 -30.68
N ALA A 221 -32.51 4.84 -30.90
CA ALA A 221 -33.34 4.04 -31.76
C ALA A 221 -32.83 4.25 -33.19
N THR A 222 -32.43 3.16 -33.86
CA THR A 222 -31.66 3.14 -35.13
C THR A 222 -30.17 3.50 -34.91
N THR A 223 -29.22 2.89 -35.63
CA THR A 223 -29.25 2.53 -37.06
C THR A 223 -28.98 1.06 -37.42
N GLY A 224 -29.99 0.47 -38.08
CA GLY A 224 -29.95 -0.35 -39.30
C GLY A 224 -29.06 -1.59 -39.49
N MET A 225 -27.95 -1.80 -38.76
CA MET A 225 -27.11 -2.98 -39.03
C MET A 225 -27.81 -4.32 -38.70
N THR A 226 -27.81 -5.22 -39.68
CA THR A 226 -28.46 -6.53 -39.63
C THR A 226 -27.47 -7.65 -39.99
N PRO A 227 -27.38 -8.76 -39.22
CA PRO A 227 -26.49 -9.87 -39.54
C PRO A 227 -26.83 -10.54 -40.88
N VAL A 228 -25.80 -10.79 -41.69
CA VAL A 228 -25.91 -11.49 -42.97
C VAL A 228 -25.82 -13.00 -42.76
N ASP A 229 -26.83 -13.75 -43.21
CA ASP A 229 -26.77 -15.22 -43.24
C ASP A 229 -25.80 -15.69 -44.34
N THR A 230 -24.56 -15.97 -43.96
CA THR A 230 -23.49 -16.48 -44.83
C THR A 230 -23.66 -17.95 -45.23
N THR A 231 -24.66 -18.64 -44.68
CA THR A 231 -25.06 -19.99 -45.14
C THR A 231 -26.07 -19.91 -46.29
N ALA A 232 -26.85 -18.83 -46.34
CA ALA A 232 -27.82 -18.57 -47.40
C ALA A 232 -27.22 -17.75 -48.56
N ASN A 233 -26.35 -16.76 -48.28
CA ASN A 233 -25.93 -15.76 -49.27
C ASN A 233 -24.56 -16.06 -49.89
N SER A 234 -24.33 -15.54 -51.10
CA SER A 234 -22.99 -15.43 -51.69
C SER A 234 -22.50 -13.99 -51.52
N ILE A 235 -21.30 -13.81 -50.98
CA ILE A 235 -20.70 -12.51 -50.70
C ILE A 235 -19.46 -12.35 -51.60
N THR A 236 -19.40 -11.29 -52.40
CA THR A 236 -18.27 -11.05 -53.31
C THR A 236 -17.74 -9.64 -53.17
N SER A 237 -16.42 -9.53 -53.14
CA SER A 237 -15.59 -8.33 -53.05
C SER A 237 -15.04 -7.95 -54.44
N ASP A 238 -14.15 -6.97 -54.48
CA ASP A 238 -13.22 -6.71 -55.57
C ASP A 238 -12.23 -7.89 -55.81
N SER A 239 -11.54 -7.87 -56.96
CA SER A 239 -10.91 -9.07 -57.55
C SER A 239 -9.75 -9.67 -56.76
N ASP A 240 -9.24 -8.94 -55.77
CA ASP A 240 -7.96 -9.19 -55.10
C ASP A 240 -8.18 -9.60 -53.62
N HIS A 241 -9.44 -9.78 -53.19
CA HIS A 241 -9.88 -9.96 -51.80
C HIS A 241 -10.84 -11.16 -51.64
N THR A 242 -10.46 -12.35 -52.15
CA THR A 242 -11.33 -13.52 -52.34
C THR A 242 -12.14 -14.00 -51.12
N ASP A 243 -11.67 -13.65 -49.93
CA ASP A 243 -11.99 -14.33 -48.66
C ASP A 243 -13.32 -13.84 -48.05
N ALA A 244 -14.00 -12.88 -48.71
CA ALA A 244 -15.23 -12.24 -48.21
C ALA A 244 -16.42 -13.21 -47.95
N ASN A 245 -16.41 -14.43 -48.53
CA ASN A 245 -17.38 -15.50 -48.22
C ASN A 245 -17.07 -16.27 -46.93
N ASP A 246 -15.85 -16.17 -46.42
CA ASP A 246 -15.36 -16.94 -45.28
C ASP A 246 -15.34 -16.11 -43.99
N PHE A 247 -15.64 -14.81 -44.08
CA PHE A 247 -15.99 -13.93 -42.96
C PHE A 247 -17.50 -13.88 -42.69
N THR A 248 -17.90 -13.52 -41.48
CA THR A 248 -19.28 -13.12 -41.14
C THR A 248 -19.42 -11.61 -41.16
N TRP A 249 -20.61 -11.13 -41.52
CA TRP A 249 -20.87 -9.72 -41.78
C TRP A 249 -22.18 -9.26 -41.15
N SER A 250 -22.26 -7.98 -40.81
CA SER A 250 -23.52 -7.25 -40.57
C SER A 250 -23.62 -6.08 -41.52
N THR A 251 -24.80 -5.80 -42.07
CA THR A 251 -25.03 -4.77 -43.10
C THR A 251 -26.17 -3.84 -42.73
N ASP A 252 -25.98 -2.53 -42.92
CA ASP A 252 -27.03 -1.51 -42.81
C ASP A 252 -27.65 -1.25 -44.19
N ASP A 253 -28.96 -1.47 -44.28
CA ASP A 253 -29.71 -1.37 -45.54
C ASP A 253 -30.02 0.09 -45.93
N ASP A 254 -30.05 1.02 -44.97
CA ASP A 254 -30.37 2.44 -45.15
C ASP A 254 -29.11 3.30 -45.40
N THR A 255 -27.99 3.01 -44.74
CA THR A 255 -26.71 3.71 -44.98
C THR A 255 -25.88 3.10 -46.11
N GLY A 256 -26.01 1.78 -46.34
CA GLY A 256 -25.20 1.04 -47.32
C GLY A 256 -23.83 0.63 -46.78
N GLU A 257 -23.72 0.37 -45.48
CA GLU A 257 -22.48 0.06 -44.77
C GLU A 257 -22.43 -1.41 -44.33
N ALA A 258 -21.22 -1.92 -44.07
CA ALA A 258 -20.94 -3.28 -43.62
C ALA A 258 -19.89 -3.30 -42.52
N SER A 259 -20.09 -4.16 -41.52
CA SER A 259 -19.13 -4.48 -40.47
C SER A 259 -18.73 -5.94 -40.55
N LEU A 260 -17.42 -6.23 -40.50
CA LEU A 260 -16.90 -7.60 -40.43
C LEU A 260 -17.05 -8.09 -38.98
N THR A 261 -17.91 -9.08 -38.74
CA THR A 261 -18.25 -9.54 -37.38
C THR A 261 -17.51 -10.82 -36.95
N GLY A 262 -16.75 -11.44 -37.85
CA GLY A 262 -15.83 -12.54 -37.53
C GLY A 262 -15.60 -13.51 -38.67
N THR A 263 -15.33 -14.77 -38.34
CA THR A 263 -14.92 -15.82 -39.29
C THR A 263 -15.86 -17.02 -39.30
N THR A 264 -16.04 -17.64 -40.46
CA THR A 264 -16.71 -18.95 -40.61
C THR A 264 -15.70 -20.10 -40.49
N ASP A 265 -16.20 -21.32 -40.27
CA ASP A 265 -15.41 -22.57 -40.22
C ASP A 265 -14.63 -22.89 -41.53
N LYS A 266 -14.79 -22.09 -42.59
CA LYS A 266 -14.14 -22.28 -43.88
C LYS A 266 -12.78 -21.60 -43.99
N LEU A 267 -12.50 -20.57 -43.18
CA LEU A 267 -11.31 -19.72 -43.35
C LEU A 267 -10.02 -20.52 -43.17
N THR A 268 -9.37 -20.86 -44.29
CA THR A 268 -8.10 -21.59 -44.32
C THR A 268 -6.87 -20.70 -44.42
N ASP A 269 -7.05 -19.46 -44.84
CA ASP A 269 -5.95 -18.63 -45.31
C ASP A 269 -5.31 -17.84 -44.16
N SER A 270 -3.99 -17.97 -44.05
CA SER A 270 -3.22 -17.41 -42.94
C SER A 270 -2.80 -15.95 -43.15
N SER A 271 -3.18 -15.37 -44.29
CA SER A 271 -2.98 -13.98 -44.68
C SER A 271 -4.27 -13.50 -45.33
N ILE A 272 -4.99 -12.61 -44.66
CA ILE A 272 -6.31 -12.12 -45.10
C ILE A 272 -6.23 -10.67 -45.56
N ASN A 273 -7.12 -10.29 -46.46
CA ASN A 273 -7.25 -8.92 -46.96
C ASN A 273 -8.67 -8.40 -46.74
N ILE A 274 -8.84 -7.33 -45.95
CA ILE A 274 -10.16 -6.77 -45.62
C ILE A 274 -10.62 -5.87 -46.79
N PRO A 275 -11.66 -6.25 -47.55
CA PRO A 275 -12.06 -5.50 -48.75
C PRO A 275 -12.66 -4.14 -48.39
N THR A 276 -12.48 -3.17 -49.29
CA THR A 276 -13.12 -1.84 -49.18
C THR A 276 -14.65 -1.92 -49.28
N GLN A 277 -15.16 -2.94 -49.97
CA GLN A 277 -16.56 -3.05 -50.34
C GLN A 277 -16.97 -4.52 -50.53
N ILE A 278 -18.18 -4.88 -50.11
CA ILE A 278 -18.77 -6.21 -50.35
C ILE A 278 -20.07 -6.11 -51.14
N THR A 279 -20.40 -7.18 -51.86
CA THR A 279 -21.68 -7.37 -52.55
C THR A 279 -22.35 -8.63 -52.02
N VAL A 280 -23.45 -8.47 -51.30
CA VAL A 280 -24.24 -9.59 -50.73
C VAL A 280 -25.33 -9.98 -51.71
N THR A 281 -25.31 -11.23 -52.17
CA THR A 281 -26.25 -11.79 -53.14
C THR A 281 -27.10 -12.90 -52.50
N PRO A 282 -28.43 -12.68 -52.33
CA PRO A 282 -29.32 -13.69 -51.78
C PRO A 282 -29.43 -14.97 -52.63
N ASN A 283 -29.61 -16.12 -51.97
CA ASN A 283 -29.67 -17.43 -52.63
C ASN A 283 -30.71 -17.46 -53.77
N GLY A 284 -30.31 -17.99 -54.93
CA GLY A 284 -31.20 -18.11 -56.10
C GLY A 284 -31.53 -16.78 -56.79
N THR A 285 -30.76 -15.71 -56.54
CA THR A 285 -30.87 -14.43 -57.26
C THR A 285 -29.56 -14.06 -57.96
N ASP A 286 -29.65 -13.41 -59.12
CA ASP A 286 -28.50 -12.92 -59.89
C ASP A 286 -28.14 -11.45 -59.55
N THR A 287 -28.72 -10.89 -58.48
CA THR A 287 -28.67 -9.45 -58.16
C THR A 287 -28.29 -9.22 -56.69
N GLY A 288 -27.02 -8.98 -56.44
CA GLY A 288 -26.53 -8.57 -55.11
C GLY A 288 -26.70 -7.08 -54.84
N LYS A 289 -26.72 -6.71 -53.55
CA LYS A 289 -26.59 -5.33 -53.08
C LYS A 289 -25.17 -5.09 -52.56
N GLN A 290 -24.63 -3.92 -52.88
CA GLN A 290 -23.29 -3.48 -52.53
C GLN A 290 -23.30 -2.65 -51.24
N TYR A 291 -22.28 -2.83 -50.40
CA TYR A 291 -22.10 -2.16 -49.11
C TYR A 291 -20.62 -1.80 -48.90
N ASN A 292 -20.35 -0.61 -48.37
CA ASN A 292 -19.00 -0.16 -48.01
C ASN A 292 -18.59 -0.81 -46.68
N VAL A 293 -17.38 -1.35 -46.58
CA VAL A 293 -16.89 -1.93 -45.32
C VAL A 293 -16.35 -0.81 -44.45
N THR A 294 -17.04 -0.52 -43.34
CA THR A 294 -16.74 0.64 -42.48
C THR A 294 -16.16 0.29 -41.12
N SER A 295 -16.15 -0.98 -40.73
CA SER A 295 -15.59 -1.42 -39.45
C SER A 295 -15.21 -2.90 -39.42
N ILE A 296 -14.22 -3.23 -38.60
CA ILE A 296 -14.01 -4.58 -38.08
C ILE A 296 -14.62 -4.60 -36.67
N GLY A 297 -15.60 -5.45 -36.44
CA GLY A 297 -16.39 -5.48 -35.22
C GLY A 297 -15.65 -6.05 -34.00
N ASP A 298 -16.22 -5.79 -32.82
CA ASP A 298 -15.71 -6.30 -31.55
C ASP A 298 -15.53 -7.83 -31.59
N ASN A 299 -14.36 -8.28 -31.13
CA ASN A 299 -13.96 -9.69 -31.00
C ASN A 299 -13.90 -10.53 -32.29
N ALA A 300 -14.00 -9.93 -33.50
CA ALA A 300 -14.16 -10.63 -34.78
C ALA A 300 -13.22 -11.84 -35.01
N PHE A 301 -11.94 -11.71 -34.67
CA PHE A 301 -10.91 -12.75 -34.82
C PHE A 301 -10.35 -13.24 -33.48
N VAL A 302 -11.01 -13.02 -32.33
CA VAL A 302 -10.45 -13.36 -31.00
C VAL A 302 -10.02 -14.82 -30.92
N GLY A 303 -8.76 -15.02 -30.54
CA GLY A 303 -8.18 -16.35 -30.41
C GLY A 303 -7.91 -17.09 -31.73
N ASN A 304 -8.18 -16.48 -32.90
CA ASN A 304 -8.05 -17.12 -34.21
C ASN A 304 -6.59 -17.46 -34.52
N LYS A 305 -6.24 -18.75 -34.47
CA LYS A 305 -4.86 -19.22 -34.68
C LYS A 305 -4.50 -19.53 -36.14
N THR A 306 -5.39 -19.22 -37.08
CA THR A 306 -5.15 -19.37 -38.53
C THR A 306 -4.56 -18.10 -39.10
N VAL A 307 -5.16 -16.95 -38.78
CA VAL A 307 -4.73 -15.64 -39.30
C VAL A 307 -3.40 -15.22 -38.66
N THR A 308 -2.40 -15.00 -39.50
CA THR A 308 -1.06 -14.54 -39.10
C THR A 308 -0.62 -13.26 -39.80
N SER A 309 -1.36 -12.82 -40.82
CA SER A 309 -1.17 -11.55 -41.52
C SER A 309 -2.53 -10.95 -41.85
N VAL A 310 -2.69 -9.64 -41.67
CA VAL A 310 -3.89 -8.91 -42.09
C VAL A 310 -3.48 -7.62 -42.81
N GLN A 311 -4.16 -7.33 -43.92
CA GLN A 311 -4.15 -6.03 -44.59
C GLN A 311 -5.52 -5.39 -44.43
N VAL A 312 -5.54 -4.14 -43.96
CA VAL A 312 -6.74 -3.29 -43.88
C VAL A 312 -6.66 -2.24 -44.99
N ASN A 313 -7.80 -1.95 -45.64
CA ASN A 313 -7.88 -1.01 -46.76
C ASN A 313 -8.88 0.10 -46.46
N SER A 314 -8.71 1.23 -47.16
CA SER A 314 -9.59 2.41 -47.12
C SER A 314 -11.09 2.10 -47.09
N GLY A 315 -11.82 2.91 -46.32
CA GLY A 315 -13.21 2.70 -45.93
C GLY A 315 -13.39 2.22 -44.49
N VAL A 316 -12.47 1.43 -43.94
CA VAL A 316 -12.57 0.91 -42.56
C VAL A 316 -12.28 2.02 -41.55
N THR A 317 -13.33 2.60 -40.97
CA THR A 317 -13.21 3.71 -40.01
C THR A 317 -12.80 3.30 -38.60
N SER A 318 -13.00 2.02 -38.22
CA SER A 318 -12.72 1.51 -36.87
C SER A 318 -12.35 0.03 -36.83
N ILE A 319 -11.41 -0.30 -35.93
CA ILE A 319 -11.10 -1.67 -35.50
C ILE A 319 -11.62 -1.84 -34.07
N GLY A 320 -12.52 -2.80 -33.86
CA GLY A 320 -13.28 -2.97 -32.62
C GLY A 320 -12.49 -3.49 -31.42
N THR A 321 -13.16 -3.52 -30.28
CA THR A 321 -12.65 -4.03 -29.01
C THR A 321 -12.26 -5.50 -29.15
N GLY A 322 -10.99 -5.82 -28.87
CA GLY A 322 -10.47 -7.17 -28.98
C GLY A 322 -10.42 -7.72 -30.41
N ALA A 323 -10.60 -6.93 -31.47
CA ALA A 323 -10.88 -7.42 -32.84
C ALA A 323 -9.96 -8.56 -33.33
N PHE A 324 -8.67 -8.54 -33.01
CA PHE A 324 -7.69 -9.60 -33.28
C PHE A 324 -7.06 -10.17 -32.00
N GLY A 325 -7.55 -9.80 -30.82
CA GLY A 325 -6.96 -10.15 -29.52
C GLY A 325 -6.66 -11.63 -29.36
N TYR A 326 -5.44 -11.94 -28.97
CA TYR A 326 -4.89 -13.29 -28.86
C TYR A 326 -4.91 -14.08 -30.18
N SER A 327 -4.71 -13.52 -31.37
CA SER A 327 -4.69 -14.30 -32.63
C SER A 327 -3.39 -15.08 -32.85
N ASN A 328 -2.24 -14.61 -32.36
CA ASN A 328 -0.90 -14.94 -32.89
C ASN A 328 -0.62 -14.23 -34.25
N LEU A 329 -1.22 -13.06 -34.48
CA LEU A 329 -0.98 -12.20 -35.64
C LEU A 329 0.51 -11.77 -35.67
N GLN A 330 1.14 -11.72 -36.85
CA GLN A 330 2.58 -11.44 -37.00
C GLN A 330 2.91 -10.24 -37.89
N ASN A 331 2.04 -9.93 -38.86
CA ASN A 331 2.17 -8.74 -39.69
C ASN A 331 0.80 -8.06 -39.75
N LEU A 332 0.80 -6.76 -39.46
CA LEU A 332 -0.35 -5.88 -39.52
C LEU A 332 -0.01 -4.80 -40.57
N ASP A 333 -0.77 -4.76 -41.65
CA ASP A 333 -0.65 -3.74 -42.70
C ASP A 333 -1.88 -2.82 -42.62
N LEU A 334 -1.61 -1.55 -42.33
CA LEU A 334 -2.58 -0.46 -42.30
C LEU A 334 -2.30 0.61 -43.38
N ASP A 335 -1.21 0.49 -44.15
CA ASP A 335 -0.72 1.56 -45.07
C ASP A 335 -1.73 1.93 -46.16
N ASN A 336 -2.63 1.01 -46.48
CA ASN A 336 -3.67 1.15 -47.50
C ASN A 336 -4.98 1.74 -46.95
N ASP A 337 -5.06 1.99 -45.64
CA ASP A 337 -6.20 2.62 -44.99
C ASP A 337 -5.92 4.10 -44.70
N ASN A 338 -6.79 4.96 -45.21
CA ASN A 338 -6.71 6.42 -45.05
C ASN A 338 -7.96 6.97 -44.34
N ASP A 339 -8.84 6.08 -43.87
CA ASP A 339 -10.12 6.39 -43.23
C ASP A 339 -10.19 5.84 -41.79
N LEU A 340 -9.29 4.92 -41.39
CA LEU A 340 -9.19 4.39 -40.02
C LEU A 340 -8.97 5.50 -39.00
N THR A 341 -9.96 5.70 -38.11
CA THR A 341 -9.95 6.73 -37.07
C THR A 341 -9.68 6.19 -35.66
N THR A 342 -10.05 4.93 -35.36
CA THR A 342 -9.96 4.36 -34.01
C THR A 342 -9.50 2.90 -34.01
N ILE A 343 -8.52 2.58 -33.18
CA ILE A 343 -8.18 1.20 -32.79
C ILE A 343 -8.71 0.98 -31.37
N GLY A 344 -9.60 0.01 -31.19
CA GLY A 344 -10.30 -0.26 -29.94
C GLY A 344 -9.42 -0.90 -28.85
N ASN A 345 -9.97 -0.97 -27.64
CA ASN A 345 -9.29 -1.59 -26.50
C ASN A 345 -8.99 -3.07 -26.77
N LEU A 346 -7.85 -3.58 -26.30
CA LEU A 346 -7.41 -4.98 -26.49
C LEU A 346 -7.30 -5.45 -27.97
N ALA A 347 -7.37 -4.54 -28.97
CA ALA A 347 -7.56 -4.92 -30.38
C ALA A 347 -6.56 -5.96 -30.92
N PHE A 348 -5.33 -5.97 -30.44
CA PHE A 348 -4.22 -6.84 -30.84
C PHE A 348 -3.46 -7.41 -29.62
N VAL A 349 -4.14 -7.60 -28.48
CA VAL A 349 -3.51 -8.07 -27.22
C VAL A 349 -2.81 -9.42 -27.38
N SER A 350 -1.58 -9.54 -26.87
CA SER A 350 -0.81 -10.79 -26.84
C SER A 350 -0.66 -11.48 -28.21
N ASP A 351 -0.49 -10.68 -29.25
CA ASP A 351 -0.12 -11.11 -30.59
C ASP A 351 1.41 -11.21 -30.74
N GLN A 352 1.91 -11.25 -31.97
CA GLN A 352 3.33 -11.37 -32.34
C GLN A 352 3.69 -10.39 -33.47
N ILE A 353 3.03 -9.21 -33.48
CA ILE A 353 3.23 -8.15 -34.48
C ILE A 353 4.64 -7.60 -34.37
N LYS A 354 5.31 -7.36 -35.52
CA LYS A 354 6.73 -6.94 -35.57
C LYS A 354 6.92 -5.43 -35.63
N THR A 355 5.98 -4.76 -36.28
CA THR A 355 5.97 -3.32 -36.56
C THR A 355 4.52 -2.83 -36.59
N VAL A 356 4.26 -1.63 -36.09
CA VAL A 356 2.96 -0.96 -36.20
C VAL A 356 3.17 0.44 -36.77
N ASP A 357 2.78 0.63 -38.03
CA ASP A 357 2.78 1.94 -38.67
C ASP A 357 1.33 2.46 -38.68
N LEU A 358 1.04 3.49 -37.88
CA LEU A 358 -0.31 4.05 -37.76
C LEU A 358 -0.57 5.05 -38.91
N PRO A 359 -1.67 4.89 -39.68
CA PRO A 359 -2.08 5.87 -40.67
C PRO A 359 -2.31 7.27 -40.08
N ASP A 360 -2.11 8.29 -40.91
CA ASP A 360 -2.32 9.68 -40.49
C ASP A 360 -3.78 9.99 -40.11
N SER A 361 -4.75 9.14 -40.49
CA SER A 361 -6.16 9.24 -40.11
C SER A 361 -6.45 8.79 -38.68
N VAL A 362 -5.58 8.00 -38.04
CA VAL A 362 -5.82 7.44 -36.70
C VAL A 362 -5.83 8.56 -35.67
N THR A 363 -6.92 8.63 -34.89
CA THR A 363 -7.14 9.63 -33.84
C THR A 363 -7.03 9.06 -32.43
N SER A 364 -7.28 7.76 -32.24
CA SER A 364 -7.13 7.11 -30.93
C SER A 364 -6.66 5.66 -31.02
N VAL A 365 -5.71 5.30 -30.16
CA VAL A 365 -5.39 3.90 -29.81
C VAL A 365 -5.96 3.62 -28.42
N GLY A 366 -6.80 2.61 -28.30
CA GLY A 366 -7.49 2.24 -27.05
C GLY A 366 -6.61 1.53 -26.02
N ASP A 367 -7.19 1.30 -24.86
CA ASP A 367 -6.49 0.71 -23.71
C ASP A 367 -6.07 -0.74 -24.01
N ASN A 368 -4.87 -1.13 -23.61
CA ASN A 368 -4.32 -2.47 -23.81
C ASN A 368 -4.26 -2.92 -25.30
N ALA A 369 -4.33 -1.99 -26.26
CA ALA A 369 -4.53 -2.32 -27.68
C ALA A 369 -3.46 -3.27 -28.26
N PHE A 370 -2.19 -3.12 -27.89
CA PHE A 370 -1.06 -3.93 -28.38
C PHE A 370 -0.27 -4.63 -27.26
N ILE A 371 -0.69 -4.55 -26.00
CA ILE A 371 0.01 -5.11 -24.83
C ILE A 371 0.48 -6.58 -25.03
N TYR A 372 1.71 -6.88 -24.62
CA TYR A 372 2.38 -8.20 -24.77
C TYR A 372 2.64 -8.66 -26.22
N ASN A 373 2.82 -7.76 -27.18
CA ASN A 373 3.42 -8.07 -28.48
C ASN A 373 4.95 -8.18 -28.36
N ASP A 374 5.43 -9.25 -27.72
CA ASP A 374 6.85 -9.60 -27.53
C ASP A 374 7.72 -9.56 -28.82
N ALA A 375 7.12 -9.58 -30.01
CA ALA A 375 7.83 -9.51 -31.29
C ALA A 375 7.98 -8.09 -31.85
N LEU A 376 7.32 -7.09 -31.25
CA LEU A 376 7.29 -5.71 -31.72
C LEU A 376 8.67 -5.08 -31.58
N THR A 377 9.07 -4.29 -32.57
CA THR A 377 10.39 -3.63 -32.60
C THR A 377 10.31 -2.13 -32.88
N SER A 378 9.30 -1.69 -33.63
CA SER A 378 9.03 -0.27 -33.86
C SER A 378 7.54 0.04 -33.97
N VAL A 379 7.16 1.22 -33.48
CA VAL A 379 5.85 1.85 -33.70
C VAL A 379 6.07 3.22 -34.33
N THR A 380 5.26 3.57 -35.33
CA THR A 380 5.24 4.90 -35.96
C THR A 380 3.87 5.56 -35.72
N MET A 381 3.86 6.77 -35.17
CA MET A 381 2.62 7.49 -34.85
C MET A 381 2.07 8.24 -36.07
N GLY A 382 0.74 8.30 -36.18
CA GLY A 382 0.03 9.05 -37.22
C GLY A 382 -0.13 10.54 -36.87
N THR A 383 -0.18 11.42 -37.88
CA THR A 383 -0.20 12.88 -37.69
C THR A 383 -1.38 13.41 -36.85
N ASN A 384 -2.55 12.77 -36.93
CA ASN A 384 -3.77 13.20 -36.22
C ASN A 384 -4.06 12.41 -34.92
N LEU A 385 -3.11 11.59 -34.44
CA LEU A 385 -3.28 10.79 -33.22
C LEU A 385 -3.47 11.70 -31.99
N ALA A 386 -4.66 11.71 -31.40
CA ALA A 386 -5.03 12.60 -30.30
C ALA A 386 -4.86 11.96 -28.91
N THR A 387 -4.97 10.62 -28.79
CA THR A 387 -4.85 9.89 -27.52
C THR A 387 -4.22 8.50 -27.71
N ILE A 388 -3.33 8.13 -26.78
CA ILE A 388 -2.88 6.75 -26.56
C ILE A 388 -3.46 6.31 -25.21
N GLY A 389 -4.19 5.20 -25.19
CA GLY A 389 -4.88 4.66 -24.01
C GLY A 389 -3.97 3.97 -22.99
N ASP A 390 -4.57 3.49 -21.90
CA ASP A 390 -3.87 2.90 -20.77
C ASP A 390 -3.26 1.54 -21.16
N GLN A 391 -1.99 1.31 -20.85
CA GLN A 391 -1.21 0.10 -21.19
C GLN A 391 -1.21 -0.23 -22.70
N ALA A 392 -1.41 0.75 -23.58
CA ALA A 392 -1.63 0.52 -25.02
C ALA A 392 -0.51 -0.30 -25.72
N PHE A 393 0.75 -0.17 -25.31
CA PHE A 393 1.92 -0.87 -25.86
C PHE A 393 2.81 -1.50 -24.75
N ALA A 394 2.24 -1.77 -23.57
CA ALA A 394 3.04 -2.20 -22.42
C ALA A 394 3.56 -3.65 -22.54
N GLU A 395 4.68 -3.93 -21.86
CA GLU A 395 5.36 -5.23 -21.85
C GLU A 395 5.73 -5.74 -23.26
N ASP A 396 5.96 -4.83 -24.21
CA ASP A 396 6.39 -5.11 -25.58
C ASP A 396 7.93 -5.26 -25.60
N THR A 397 8.45 -6.32 -24.98
CA THR A 397 9.86 -6.46 -24.52
C THR A 397 10.97 -6.40 -25.59
N ASN A 398 10.62 -6.22 -26.87
CA ASN A 398 11.55 -5.99 -27.99
C ASN A 398 11.41 -4.61 -28.66
N LEU A 399 10.47 -3.76 -28.22
CA LEU A 399 10.24 -2.41 -28.73
C LEU A 399 11.46 -1.53 -28.46
N GLN A 400 12.02 -0.94 -29.53
CA GLN A 400 13.26 -0.16 -29.49
C GLN A 400 13.09 1.28 -29.99
N ASN A 401 12.09 1.51 -30.84
CA ASN A 401 11.85 2.79 -31.50
C ASN A 401 10.34 3.13 -31.52
N VAL A 402 9.97 4.23 -30.89
CA VAL A 402 8.61 4.80 -30.97
C VAL A 402 8.72 6.16 -31.66
N ASP A 403 8.33 6.23 -32.94
CA ASP A 403 8.47 7.42 -33.77
C ASP A 403 7.26 8.37 -33.62
N PHE A 404 7.41 9.36 -32.74
CA PHE A 404 6.49 10.49 -32.57
C PHE A 404 6.74 11.64 -33.57
N SER A 405 7.65 11.51 -34.55
CA SER A 405 8.09 12.64 -35.38
C SER A 405 7.00 13.27 -36.25
N LYS A 406 5.95 12.50 -36.62
CA LYS A 406 4.76 13.01 -37.33
C LYS A 406 3.71 13.63 -36.42
N ASP A 407 3.66 13.22 -35.15
CA ASP A 407 2.59 13.59 -34.24
C ASP A 407 2.59 15.10 -33.95
N THR A 408 1.44 15.73 -34.19
CA THR A 408 1.17 17.13 -33.81
C THR A 408 -0.17 17.29 -33.08
N ALA A 409 -0.86 16.18 -32.80
CA ALA A 409 -2.25 16.13 -32.35
C ALA A 409 -2.42 15.53 -30.95
N LEU A 410 -1.44 14.77 -30.46
CA LEU A 410 -1.52 14.03 -29.20
C LEU A 410 -1.75 14.99 -28.03
N THR A 411 -2.75 14.68 -27.22
CA THR A 411 -3.18 15.49 -26.07
C THR A 411 -2.86 14.83 -24.73
N SER A 412 -2.86 13.50 -24.71
CA SER A 412 -2.54 12.67 -23.54
C SER A 412 -1.93 11.33 -23.93
N ILE A 413 -0.99 10.85 -23.12
CA ILE A 413 -0.54 9.45 -23.06
C ILE A 413 -1.11 8.84 -21.78
N GLY A 414 -1.77 7.69 -21.89
CA GLY A 414 -2.43 6.98 -20.78
C GLY A 414 -1.47 6.37 -19.77
N ASP A 415 -2.05 5.81 -18.71
CA ASP A 415 -1.31 5.18 -17.61
C ASP A 415 -0.64 3.88 -18.10
N ALA A 416 0.63 3.69 -17.71
CA ALA A 416 1.49 2.56 -18.08
C ALA A 416 1.59 2.29 -19.61
N ALA A 417 1.29 3.27 -20.47
CA ALA A 417 1.14 3.07 -21.93
C ALA A 417 2.34 2.41 -22.64
N PHE A 418 3.57 2.66 -22.18
CA PHE A 418 4.83 2.06 -22.64
C PHE A 418 5.65 1.55 -21.43
N SER A 419 4.99 0.86 -20.50
CA SER A 419 5.62 0.34 -19.28
C SER A 419 6.25 -1.04 -19.54
N GLY A 420 7.51 -1.22 -19.15
CA GLY A 420 8.24 -2.50 -19.28
C GLY A 420 8.99 -2.67 -20.61
N ASP A 421 8.96 -1.67 -21.50
CA ASP A 421 9.54 -1.70 -22.84
C ASP A 421 11.05 -1.39 -22.78
N ALA A 422 11.77 -2.23 -22.02
CA ALA A 422 13.11 -1.99 -21.50
C ALA A 422 14.21 -1.70 -22.54
N LYS A 423 13.90 -1.77 -23.84
CA LYS A 423 14.81 -1.51 -24.97
C LYS A 423 14.49 -0.21 -25.73
N ILE A 424 13.46 0.55 -25.37
CA ILE A 424 13.24 1.90 -25.91
C ILE A 424 14.50 2.74 -25.63
N THR A 425 15.13 3.27 -26.68
CA THR A 425 16.46 3.92 -26.58
C THR A 425 16.39 5.43 -26.32
N GLY A 426 15.21 6.02 -26.47
CA GLY A 426 14.90 7.42 -26.18
C GLY A 426 13.45 7.75 -26.56
N VAL A 427 12.92 8.85 -26.03
CA VAL A 427 11.52 9.29 -26.22
C VAL A 427 11.49 10.75 -26.65
N ASP A 428 11.18 11.01 -27.92
CA ASP A 428 11.16 12.36 -28.51
C ASP A 428 9.74 12.89 -28.74
N LEU A 429 9.08 13.31 -27.67
CA LEU A 429 7.75 13.93 -27.69
C LEU A 429 7.82 15.42 -28.09
N SER A 430 8.94 15.91 -28.61
CA SER A 430 9.12 17.34 -28.87
C SER A 430 8.18 17.87 -29.96
N ASN A 431 7.68 17.02 -30.87
CA ASN A 431 6.73 17.41 -31.92
C ASN A 431 5.26 17.43 -31.46
N SER A 432 4.91 16.73 -30.38
CA SER A 432 3.56 16.61 -29.80
C SER A 432 3.06 17.93 -29.18
N LYS A 433 2.86 18.99 -29.99
CA LYS A 433 2.63 20.38 -29.54
C LYS A 433 1.31 20.61 -28.77
N GLN A 434 0.47 19.59 -28.66
CA GLN A 434 -0.79 19.63 -27.91
C GLN A 434 -0.78 18.72 -26.67
N LEU A 435 0.33 18.00 -26.41
CA LEU A 435 0.43 17.04 -25.31
C LEU A 435 0.42 17.81 -23.99
N THR A 436 -0.55 17.48 -23.13
CA THR A 436 -0.75 18.14 -21.83
C THR A 436 -0.41 17.25 -20.64
N SER A 437 -0.59 15.93 -20.78
CA SER A 437 -0.35 14.96 -19.71
C SER A 437 0.35 13.70 -20.20
N ILE A 438 1.38 13.28 -19.46
CA ILE A 438 1.90 11.91 -19.49
C ILE A 438 1.34 11.20 -18.26
N GLY A 439 0.69 10.04 -18.45
CA GLY A 439 0.06 9.25 -17.41
C GLY A 439 1.04 8.67 -16.38
N ASN A 440 0.48 8.09 -15.33
CA ASN A 440 1.24 7.37 -14.31
C ASN A 440 1.92 6.16 -14.93
N GLN A 441 3.14 5.82 -14.52
CA GLN A 441 3.92 4.67 -15.02
C GLN A 441 4.18 4.63 -16.55
N ALA A 442 3.84 5.69 -17.30
CA ALA A 442 3.71 5.64 -18.76
C ALA A 442 4.97 5.22 -19.54
N PHE A 443 6.17 5.44 -18.99
CA PHE A 443 7.47 5.00 -19.51
C PHE A 443 8.34 4.35 -18.41
N MET A 444 7.70 3.61 -17.50
CA MET A 444 8.33 2.89 -16.39
C MET A 444 9.18 1.71 -16.87
N TYR A 445 10.35 1.49 -16.27
CA TYR A 445 11.31 0.42 -16.62
C TYR A 445 11.85 0.43 -18.06
N ASN A 446 11.79 1.56 -18.78
CA ASN A 446 12.41 1.75 -20.09
C ASN A 446 13.92 1.98 -19.96
N SER A 447 14.58 0.97 -19.41
CA SER A 447 15.92 1.05 -18.81
C SER A 447 17.05 1.47 -19.76
N ALA A 448 16.86 1.31 -21.07
CA ALA A 448 17.81 1.72 -22.12
C ALA A 448 17.58 3.15 -22.65
N SER A 449 16.58 3.88 -22.14
CA SER A 449 16.20 5.21 -22.62
C SER A 449 17.25 6.24 -22.18
N THR A 450 17.99 6.80 -23.14
CA THR A 450 19.12 7.70 -22.85
C THR A 450 18.75 9.18 -22.80
N GLU A 451 17.64 9.56 -23.44
CA GLU A 451 17.15 10.94 -23.58
C GLU A 451 15.62 10.95 -23.65
N VAL A 452 14.98 11.85 -22.90
CA VAL A 452 13.55 12.17 -23.00
C VAL A 452 13.41 13.66 -23.35
N LYS A 453 12.73 13.96 -24.47
CA LYS A 453 12.42 15.34 -24.89
C LYS A 453 10.94 15.61 -24.74
N LEU A 454 10.62 16.55 -23.85
CA LEU A 454 9.24 16.95 -23.55
C LEU A 454 8.83 18.17 -24.39
N PRO A 455 7.55 18.28 -24.82
CA PRO A 455 7.06 19.46 -25.51
C PRO A 455 6.71 20.60 -24.55
N ASP A 456 6.80 21.85 -25.03
CA ASP A 456 6.47 23.05 -24.25
C ASP A 456 5.02 23.08 -23.72
N SER A 457 4.11 22.30 -24.32
CA SER A 457 2.68 22.21 -23.97
C SER A 457 2.39 21.38 -22.71
N LEU A 458 3.35 20.55 -22.28
CA LEU A 458 3.16 19.60 -21.19
C LEU A 458 2.89 20.32 -19.87
N GLN A 459 1.88 19.88 -19.13
CA GLN A 459 1.46 20.43 -17.84
C GLN A 459 1.71 19.45 -16.68
N THR A 460 1.51 18.15 -16.90
CA THR A 460 1.69 17.12 -15.86
C THR A 460 2.51 15.93 -16.35
N ILE A 461 3.44 15.50 -15.49
CA ILE A 461 4.08 14.18 -15.55
C ILE A 461 3.50 13.37 -14.39
N GLY A 462 2.89 12.21 -14.69
CA GLY A 462 2.24 11.36 -13.71
C GLY A 462 3.19 10.67 -12.73
N ASP A 463 2.61 9.96 -11.77
CA ASP A 463 3.33 9.20 -10.75
C ASP A 463 4.10 8.05 -11.42
N GLN A 464 5.37 7.85 -11.05
CA GLN A 464 6.24 6.79 -11.58
C GLN A 464 6.44 6.84 -13.11
N ALA A 465 6.10 7.94 -13.78
CA ALA A 465 6.02 8.02 -15.24
C ALA A 465 7.32 7.67 -15.99
N PHE A 466 8.48 7.82 -15.36
CA PHE A 466 9.79 7.43 -15.91
C PHE A 466 10.61 6.55 -14.94
N LEU A 467 9.95 5.94 -13.93
CA LEU A 467 10.58 5.18 -12.84
C LEU A 467 11.59 4.13 -13.34
N SER A 468 12.83 4.23 -12.82
CA SER A 468 13.94 3.30 -13.07
C SER A 468 14.41 3.23 -14.53
N ASN A 469 14.44 4.38 -15.20
CA ASN A 469 15.05 4.57 -16.51
C ASN A 469 16.57 4.73 -16.36
N LEU A 470 17.24 3.61 -16.05
CA LEU A 470 18.63 3.55 -15.58
C LEU A 470 19.68 4.24 -16.47
N ASP A 471 19.47 4.30 -17.79
CA ASP A 471 20.38 4.97 -18.74
C ASP A 471 20.03 6.45 -19.03
N LEU A 472 18.97 7.01 -18.44
CA LEU A 472 18.50 8.37 -18.71
C LEU A 472 19.50 9.41 -18.18
N LYS A 473 20.08 10.23 -19.06
CA LYS A 473 21.21 11.11 -18.70
C LYS A 473 20.81 12.56 -18.45
N ASN A 474 19.79 13.05 -19.15
CA ASN A 474 19.32 14.43 -19.09
C ASN A 474 17.81 14.47 -19.36
N ILE A 475 17.12 15.44 -18.75
CA ILE A 475 15.76 15.82 -19.12
C ILE A 475 15.61 17.34 -19.08
N ASN A 476 14.81 17.89 -20.02
CA ASN A 476 14.53 19.32 -20.11
C ASN A 476 13.03 19.55 -19.94
N PHE A 477 12.66 20.45 -19.02
CA PHE A 477 11.26 20.70 -18.66
C PHE A 477 10.70 21.96 -19.33
N GLY A 478 9.54 21.81 -19.99
CA GLY A 478 8.85 22.89 -20.71
C GLY A 478 8.21 23.94 -19.78
N PRO A 479 7.89 25.14 -20.29
CA PRO A 479 7.43 26.27 -19.48
C PRO A 479 6.01 26.12 -18.94
N ASN A 480 5.16 25.25 -19.48
CA ASN A 480 3.80 25.02 -18.99
C ASN A 480 3.69 23.93 -17.93
N LEU A 481 4.77 23.22 -17.61
CA LEU A 481 4.78 22.15 -16.60
C LEU A 481 4.41 22.73 -15.23
N THR A 482 3.36 22.20 -14.60
CA THR A 482 2.91 22.60 -13.26
C THR A 482 3.24 21.57 -12.18
N THR A 483 3.33 20.29 -12.55
CA THR A 483 3.46 19.17 -11.62
C THR A 483 4.42 18.11 -12.16
N ILE A 484 5.32 17.64 -11.30
CA ILE A 484 6.05 16.38 -11.45
C ILE A 484 5.53 15.44 -10.36
N GLY A 485 4.91 14.33 -10.77
CA GLY A 485 4.23 13.38 -9.90
C GLY A 485 5.15 12.54 -9.01
N LYS A 486 4.53 11.72 -8.16
CA LYS A 486 5.21 10.91 -7.15
C LYS A 486 6.14 9.90 -7.80
N ASN A 487 7.38 9.82 -7.33
CA ASN A 487 8.41 8.89 -7.79
C ASN A 487 8.70 8.96 -9.32
N ALA A 488 8.44 10.10 -9.97
CA ALA A 488 8.48 10.21 -11.44
C ALA A 488 9.80 9.77 -12.10
N PHE A 489 10.97 10.06 -11.47
CA PHE A 489 12.32 9.75 -11.97
C PHE A 489 13.16 8.96 -10.94
N THR A 490 12.50 8.25 -10.02
CA THR A 490 13.18 7.51 -8.93
C THR A 490 14.07 6.40 -9.48
N TYR A 491 15.26 6.22 -8.90
CA TYR A 491 16.29 5.26 -9.35
C TYR A 491 16.80 5.45 -10.79
N ASP A 492 16.56 6.59 -11.45
CA ASP A 492 17.08 6.93 -12.79
C ASP A 492 18.59 7.26 -12.73
N GLY A 493 19.41 6.39 -12.13
CA GLY A 493 20.77 6.68 -11.62
C GLY A 493 21.85 7.16 -12.61
N SER A 494 21.51 7.40 -13.88
CA SER A 494 22.34 8.14 -14.84
C SER A 494 21.98 9.63 -14.94
N LEU A 495 20.91 10.09 -14.28
CA LEU A 495 20.36 11.44 -14.38
C LEU A 495 21.18 12.42 -13.53
N THR A 496 22.44 12.60 -13.93
CA THR A 496 23.45 13.40 -13.21
C THR A 496 23.13 14.89 -13.09
N SER A 497 22.16 15.42 -13.85
CA SER A 497 21.69 16.80 -13.74
C SER A 497 20.29 17.01 -14.29
N VAL A 498 19.59 18.02 -13.75
CA VAL A 498 18.28 18.51 -14.18
C VAL A 498 18.33 20.03 -14.28
N ASP A 499 17.88 20.60 -15.40
CA ASP A 499 17.68 22.05 -15.52
C ASP A 499 16.19 22.43 -15.44
N PHE A 500 15.83 23.07 -14.32
CA PHE A 500 14.49 23.65 -14.15
C PHE A 500 14.37 25.10 -14.64
N SER A 501 15.39 25.70 -15.27
CA SER A 501 15.38 27.12 -15.68
C SER A 501 14.19 27.49 -16.58
N ASN A 502 13.76 26.55 -17.44
CA ASN A 502 12.62 26.71 -18.34
C ASN A 502 11.27 26.39 -17.68
N ALA A 503 11.23 25.70 -16.53
CA ALA A 503 10.01 25.19 -15.88
C ALA A 503 9.22 26.29 -15.13
N THR A 504 8.91 27.40 -15.80
CA THR A 504 8.43 28.65 -15.17
C THR A 504 7.02 28.59 -14.58
N ASN A 505 6.26 27.51 -14.78
CA ASN A 505 4.96 27.26 -14.14
C ASN A 505 4.99 26.16 -13.05
N LEU A 506 6.15 25.54 -12.79
CA LEU A 506 6.26 24.41 -11.86
C LEU A 506 5.90 24.84 -10.43
N ASN A 507 4.96 24.12 -9.83
CA ASN A 507 4.33 24.44 -8.54
C ASN A 507 4.55 23.31 -7.52
N LEU A 508 4.48 22.07 -7.98
CA LEU A 508 4.64 20.86 -7.17
C LEU A 508 5.72 19.95 -7.77
N ILE A 509 6.67 19.57 -6.93
CA ILE A 509 7.56 18.43 -7.13
C ILE A 509 7.19 17.45 -6.02
N ASP A 510 6.51 16.36 -6.36
CA ASP A 510 5.85 15.50 -5.37
C ASP A 510 6.83 14.53 -4.67
N ASP A 511 6.30 13.67 -3.80
CA ASP A 511 7.03 12.65 -3.06
C ASP A 511 7.98 11.84 -3.97
N GLY A 512 9.21 11.60 -3.52
CA GLY A 512 10.19 10.72 -4.18
C GLY A 512 10.59 11.10 -5.61
N ALA A 513 10.13 12.24 -6.15
CA ALA A 513 10.15 12.56 -7.58
C ALA A 513 11.51 12.36 -8.29
N PHE A 514 12.63 12.59 -7.58
CA PHE A 514 14.00 12.33 -8.04
C PHE A 514 14.83 11.51 -7.02
N GLU A 515 14.20 10.70 -6.15
CA GLU A 515 14.94 9.91 -5.15
C GLU A 515 15.90 8.92 -5.83
N TYR A 516 17.18 8.96 -5.47
CA TYR A 516 18.28 8.21 -6.11
C TYR A 516 18.37 8.36 -7.65
N SER A 517 17.95 9.49 -8.23
CA SER A 517 18.23 9.80 -9.64
C SER A 517 19.73 10.00 -9.92
N GLY A 518 20.55 10.22 -8.88
CA GLY A 518 21.99 10.44 -9.01
C GLY A 518 22.34 11.89 -9.38
N LEU A 519 21.45 12.84 -9.07
CA LEU A 519 21.63 14.26 -9.38
C LEU A 519 22.88 14.82 -8.69
N THR A 520 23.72 15.55 -9.43
CA THR A 520 24.98 16.10 -8.93
C THR A 520 24.98 17.64 -8.93
N GLY A 521 25.75 18.23 -8.02
CA GLY A 521 26.11 19.66 -8.12
C GLY A 521 25.05 20.63 -7.59
N ALA A 522 24.83 21.74 -8.29
CA ALA A 522 24.05 22.87 -7.79
C ALA A 522 22.61 22.87 -8.31
N LEU A 523 21.62 22.69 -7.41
CA LEU A 523 20.21 22.71 -7.77
C LEU A 523 19.57 24.09 -7.51
N THR A 524 18.78 24.58 -8.48
CA THR A 524 17.92 25.76 -8.30
C THR A 524 16.46 25.37 -8.53
N ILE A 525 15.64 25.56 -7.51
CA ILE A 525 14.20 25.26 -7.55
C ILE A 525 13.44 26.46 -8.15
N PRO A 526 12.51 26.27 -9.12
CA PRO A 526 11.80 27.37 -9.78
C PRO A 526 10.99 28.28 -8.85
N ALA A 527 10.92 29.56 -9.22
CA ALA A 527 10.30 30.64 -8.45
C ALA A 527 8.81 30.47 -8.10
N LYS A 528 8.12 29.48 -8.67
CA LYS A 528 6.71 29.17 -8.39
C LYS A 528 6.50 27.88 -7.58
N VAL A 529 7.54 27.10 -7.29
CA VAL A 529 7.38 25.87 -6.49
C VAL A 529 6.96 26.24 -5.07
N VAL A 530 5.79 25.74 -4.67
CA VAL A 530 5.19 25.93 -3.35
C VAL A 530 5.51 24.75 -2.43
N THR A 531 5.56 23.54 -3.00
CA THR A 531 5.75 22.29 -2.28
C THR A 531 6.82 21.43 -2.95
N ILE A 532 7.73 20.92 -2.12
CA ILE A 532 8.63 19.82 -2.43
C ILE A 532 8.24 18.65 -1.52
N GLY A 533 7.94 17.49 -2.09
CA GLY A 533 7.43 16.31 -1.38
C GLY A 533 8.44 15.64 -0.44
N ASN A 534 7.99 14.57 0.21
CA ASN A 534 8.85 13.70 1.03
C ASN A 534 9.86 13.01 0.12
N GLN A 535 11.12 12.84 0.53
CA GLN A 535 12.18 12.13 -0.23
C GLN A 535 12.45 12.68 -1.66
N ALA A 536 11.88 13.82 -2.06
CA ALA A 536 11.81 14.27 -3.46
C ALA A 536 13.16 14.44 -4.20
N PHE A 537 14.26 14.65 -3.47
CA PHE A 537 15.65 14.66 -3.93
C PHE A 537 16.54 13.87 -2.94
N GLY A 538 16.01 12.78 -2.37
CA GLY A 538 16.69 11.98 -1.36
C GLY A 538 17.77 11.06 -1.97
N GLY A 539 18.92 10.95 -1.32
CA GLY A 539 19.99 10.01 -1.74
C GLY A 539 20.76 10.42 -3.00
N ASP A 540 20.63 11.67 -3.43
CA ASP A 540 21.38 12.29 -4.53
C ASP A 540 22.75 12.83 -4.08
N HIS A 541 23.50 13.42 -5.01
CA HIS A 541 24.83 14.02 -4.84
C HIS A 541 24.81 15.56 -5.01
N LEU A 542 23.72 16.22 -4.60
CA LEU A 542 23.60 17.68 -4.68
C LEU A 542 24.56 18.35 -3.69
N THR A 543 25.39 19.28 -4.17
CA THR A 543 26.41 19.99 -3.38
C THR A 543 25.97 21.39 -2.94
N SER A 544 24.96 21.97 -3.58
CA SER A 544 24.35 23.24 -3.15
C SER A 544 22.90 23.38 -3.64
N LEU A 545 22.10 24.17 -2.92
CA LEU A 545 20.66 24.30 -3.14
C LEU A 545 20.22 25.77 -3.02
N ASN A 546 19.45 26.23 -4.01
CA ASN A 546 18.84 27.56 -4.07
C ASN A 546 17.31 27.44 -4.01
N LEU A 547 16.72 27.93 -2.92
CA LEU A 547 15.29 27.83 -2.61
C LEU A 547 14.57 29.17 -2.90
N PRO A 548 13.37 29.15 -3.53
CA PRO A 548 12.66 30.37 -3.91
C PRO A 548 11.84 30.97 -2.75
N GLU A 549 11.71 32.31 -2.75
CA GLU A 549 10.84 33.09 -1.83
C GLU A 549 9.32 32.90 -2.09
N GLY A 550 8.93 31.81 -2.76
CA GLY A 550 7.55 31.34 -2.87
C GLY A 550 7.28 30.01 -2.15
N LEU A 551 8.34 29.32 -1.70
CA LEU A 551 8.26 27.97 -1.12
C LEU A 551 7.58 27.98 0.24
N GLN A 552 6.71 27.01 0.50
CA GLN A 552 5.92 26.89 1.73
C GLN A 552 6.16 25.57 2.45
N THR A 553 6.38 24.47 1.71
CA THR A 553 6.56 23.12 2.26
C THR A 553 7.77 22.41 1.66
N ILE A 554 8.57 21.80 2.54
CA ILE A 554 9.59 20.79 2.21
C ILE A 554 9.24 19.54 3.02
N GLY A 555 9.08 18.39 2.36
CA GLY A 555 8.64 17.14 3.00
C GLY A 555 9.70 16.46 3.89
N ASN A 556 9.32 15.33 4.47
CA ASN A 556 10.22 14.49 5.26
C ASN A 556 11.35 13.94 4.38
N ASN A 557 12.59 13.93 4.86
CA ASN A 557 13.76 13.43 4.13
C ASN A 557 14.00 14.04 2.72
N ALA A 558 13.35 15.17 2.37
CA ALA A 558 13.28 15.68 1.00
C ALA A 558 14.62 15.96 0.30
N PHE A 559 15.65 16.33 1.05
CA PHE A 559 17.04 16.51 0.61
C PHE A 559 18.00 15.71 1.51
N ALA A 560 17.54 14.59 2.07
CA ALA A 560 18.35 13.75 2.94
C ALA A 560 19.49 13.08 2.17
N TYR A 561 20.58 12.77 2.87
CA TYR A 561 21.68 11.94 2.37
C TYR A 561 22.40 12.50 1.14
N ASN A 562 22.42 13.83 1.02
CA ASN A 562 23.05 14.59 -0.06
C ASN A 562 24.38 15.21 0.37
N GLU A 563 25.03 15.95 -0.52
CA GLU A 563 26.33 16.59 -0.29
C GLU A 563 26.21 18.10 0.02
N LEU A 564 25.03 18.61 0.38
CA LEU A 564 24.75 20.06 0.42
C LEU A 564 25.69 20.78 1.40
N GLY A 565 26.54 21.66 0.88
CA GLY A 565 27.53 22.41 1.65
C GLY A 565 27.12 23.85 1.96
N GLY A 566 27.87 24.49 2.85
CA GLY A 566 27.74 25.93 3.12
C GLY A 566 26.52 26.29 3.97
N THR A 567 25.93 27.47 3.72
CA THR A 567 24.80 27.98 4.51
C THR A 567 23.48 27.79 3.76
N LEU A 568 22.62 26.90 4.27
CA LEU A 568 21.24 26.76 3.80
C LEU A 568 20.46 28.04 4.09
N THR A 569 19.97 28.71 3.05
CA THR A 569 19.10 29.89 3.19
C THR A 569 17.64 29.45 3.04
N ILE A 570 16.90 29.46 4.14
CA ILE A 570 15.51 29.05 4.21
C ILE A 570 14.60 30.27 3.93
N PRO A 571 13.74 30.22 2.89
CA PRO A 571 12.85 31.31 2.47
C PRO A 571 11.99 31.92 3.57
N SER A 572 11.63 33.19 3.41
CA SER A 572 10.77 33.93 4.35
C SER A 572 9.32 33.41 4.41
N THR A 573 8.88 32.72 3.35
CA THR A 573 7.53 32.16 3.16
C THR A 573 7.33 30.75 3.71
N ILE A 574 8.40 30.08 4.16
CA ILE A 574 8.32 28.68 4.60
C ILE A 574 7.33 28.53 5.76
N GLN A 575 6.55 27.45 5.73
CA GLN A 575 5.60 27.08 6.77
C GLN A 575 5.95 25.74 7.40
N ASN A 576 6.43 24.77 6.63
CA ASN A 576 6.82 23.45 7.11
C ASN A 576 8.13 22.98 6.46
N ILE A 577 9.03 22.44 7.28
CA ILE A 577 10.14 21.58 6.88
C ILE A 577 9.98 20.26 7.63
N GLY A 578 9.88 19.16 6.88
CA GLY A 578 9.59 17.83 7.42
C GLY A 578 10.71 17.27 8.31
N SER A 579 10.41 16.14 8.95
CA SER A 579 11.40 15.38 9.71
C SER A 579 12.54 14.94 8.80
N GLU A 580 13.76 14.99 9.31
CA GLU A 580 14.98 14.58 8.58
C GLU A 580 15.22 15.26 7.21
N ALA A 581 14.52 16.35 6.87
CA ALA A 581 14.51 16.94 5.53
C ALA A 581 15.89 17.25 4.92
N PHE A 582 16.90 17.57 5.72
CA PHE A 582 18.29 17.78 5.30
C PHE A 582 19.28 16.91 6.09
N ILE A 583 18.86 15.76 6.63
CA ILE A 583 19.72 14.90 7.45
C ILE A 583 20.94 14.40 6.66
N ALA A 584 22.09 14.30 7.33
CA ALA A 584 23.37 13.86 6.74
C ALA A 584 23.71 14.57 5.43
N ASN A 585 23.84 15.88 5.53
CA ASN A 585 24.43 16.76 4.51
C ASN A 585 25.73 17.38 5.04
N LYS A 586 26.38 18.21 4.21
CA LYS A 586 27.66 18.87 4.51
C LYS A 586 27.47 20.32 5.00
N LEU A 587 26.25 20.70 5.45
CA LEU A 587 25.88 22.09 5.76
C LEU A 587 26.69 22.63 6.94
N THR A 588 27.27 23.81 6.78
CA THR A 588 28.01 24.54 7.82
C THR A 588 27.21 25.68 8.45
N GLY A 589 26.09 26.09 7.84
CA GLY A 589 25.23 27.13 8.36
C GLY A 589 23.76 27.00 7.98
N VAL A 590 22.90 27.71 8.70
CA VAL A 590 21.48 27.89 8.39
C VAL A 590 21.10 29.35 8.61
N SER A 591 20.41 29.96 7.65
CA SER A 591 19.95 31.35 7.70
C SER A 591 18.48 31.45 7.32
N THR A 592 17.69 32.26 8.03
CA THR A 592 16.29 32.54 7.68
C THR A 592 15.80 33.87 8.23
N THR A 593 14.79 34.44 7.56
CA THR A 593 14.00 35.56 8.09
C THR A 593 12.58 35.17 8.45
N ALA A 594 12.19 33.90 8.24
CA ALA A 594 10.87 33.38 8.64
C ALA A 594 10.69 33.46 10.17
N ALA A 595 9.50 33.86 10.62
CA ALA A 595 9.23 34.15 12.03
C ALA A 595 8.48 33.04 12.78
N ASN A 596 7.67 32.25 12.07
CA ASN A 596 6.96 31.10 12.63
C ASN A 596 6.79 30.06 11.51
N PHE A 597 7.50 28.93 11.61
CA PHE A 597 7.38 27.76 10.74
C PHE A 597 7.63 26.50 11.57
N SER A 598 7.14 25.35 11.10
CA SER A 598 7.38 24.04 11.69
C SER A 598 8.70 23.46 11.20
N LEU A 599 9.54 22.98 12.11
CA LEU A 599 10.76 22.23 11.81
C LEU A 599 10.65 20.83 12.42
N GLY A 600 10.64 19.80 11.57
CA GLY A 600 10.48 18.41 11.98
C GLY A 600 11.67 17.83 12.75
N THR A 601 11.43 16.70 13.41
CA THR A 601 12.44 15.97 14.18
C THR A 601 13.61 15.56 13.28
N GLY A 602 14.85 15.76 13.70
CA GLY A 602 16.03 15.37 12.93
C GLY A 602 16.30 16.20 11.67
N ALA A 603 15.50 17.22 11.35
CA ALA A 603 15.51 17.90 10.04
C ALA A 603 16.86 18.48 9.60
N LEU A 604 17.75 18.78 10.54
CA LEU A 604 19.12 19.30 10.29
C LEU A 604 20.20 18.42 10.95
N SER A 605 19.86 17.22 11.43
CA SER A 605 20.80 16.34 12.14
C SER A 605 21.94 15.84 11.25
N ASN A 606 23.02 15.35 11.86
CA ASN A 606 24.16 14.73 11.15
C ASN A 606 24.86 15.66 10.15
N ASN A 607 24.79 16.97 10.35
CA ASN A 607 25.43 18.00 9.53
C ASN A 607 26.67 18.60 10.22
N ARG A 608 27.20 19.71 9.72
CA ARG A 608 28.40 20.42 10.22
C ARG A 608 28.08 21.83 10.73
N ILE A 609 26.84 22.08 11.17
CA ILE A 609 26.31 23.44 11.34
C ILE A 609 26.93 24.13 12.57
N THR A 610 27.58 25.28 12.34
CA THR A 610 28.20 26.13 13.37
C THR A 610 27.79 27.60 13.28
N ASN A 611 27.01 27.96 12.26
CA ASN A 611 26.52 29.31 12.01
C ASN A 611 24.99 29.31 11.83
N VAL A 612 24.23 29.81 12.82
CA VAL A 612 22.75 29.84 12.77
C VAL A 612 22.23 31.27 12.90
N SER A 613 21.60 31.77 11.84
CA SER A 613 21.01 33.12 11.77
C SER A 613 19.49 33.05 11.57
N ALA A 614 18.74 33.02 12.67
CA ALA A 614 17.27 33.03 12.70
C ALA A 614 16.73 34.15 13.63
N PRO A 615 17.01 35.43 13.35
CA PRO A 615 16.70 36.55 14.25
C PRO A 615 15.21 36.77 14.54
N ASN A 616 14.32 36.36 13.63
CA ASN A 616 12.86 36.58 13.75
C ASN A 616 12.12 35.44 14.46
N VAL A 617 12.80 34.34 14.75
CA VAL A 617 12.24 33.14 15.38
C VAL A 617 11.93 33.38 16.86
N LYS A 618 10.85 32.76 17.36
CA LYS A 618 10.50 32.78 18.79
C LYS A 618 11.02 31.53 19.51
N VAL A 619 12.11 31.73 20.23
CA VAL A 619 12.70 30.76 21.17
C VAL A 619 11.62 30.27 22.16
N GLY A 620 11.54 28.95 22.36
CA GLY A 620 10.57 28.34 23.27
C GLY A 620 9.13 28.25 22.75
N SER A 621 8.89 28.55 21.46
CA SER A 621 7.66 28.15 20.78
C SER A 621 7.76 26.71 20.27
N SER A 622 6.67 25.94 20.31
CA SER A 622 6.66 24.53 19.90
C SER A 622 6.68 24.29 18.38
N ALA A 623 6.69 25.35 17.57
CA ALA A 623 6.75 25.25 16.11
C ALA A 623 8.21 25.23 15.60
N TYR A 624 9.03 26.18 16.05
CA TYR A 624 10.46 26.19 15.72
C TYR A 624 11.23 25.28 16.67
N ASN A 625 11.28 23.99 16.35
CA ASN A 625 12.02 23.00 17.12
C ASN A 625 13.39 22.69 16.54
N ILE A 626 14.38 23.58 16.76
CA ILE A 626 15.79 23.24 16.51
C ILE A 626 16.33 22.21 17.53
N ASN A 627 15.58 21.92 18.60
CA ASN A 627 15.93 20.97 19.68
C ASN A 627 15.73 19.51 19.24
N SER A 628 16.05 19.22 17.99
CA SER A 628 16.13 17.89 17.39
C SER A 628 17.18 17.84 16.27
N ALA A 629 17.93 18.91 16.04
CA ALA A 629 19.10 18.95 15.17
C ALA A 629 20.33 18.49 15.97
N THR A 630 20.50 17.18 16.06
CA THR A 630 21.52 16.52 16.89
C THR A 630 22.72 16.09 16.06
N ASN A 631 23.73 15.54 16.73
CA ASN A 631 24.89 14.87 16.12
C ASN A 631 25.62 15.73 15.07
N GLN A 632 25.67 17.05 15.26
CA GLN A 632 26.50 17.89 14.42
C GLN A 632 27.97 17.53 14.64
N LEU A 633 28.74 17.39 13.55
CA LEU A 633 30.17 17.11 13.58
C LEU A 633 30.91 18.19 12.79
N ALA A 634 31.45 19.16 13.51
CA ALA A 634 32.17 20.28 12.93
C ALA A 634 33.62 20.33 13.43
N SER A 635 34.50 20.89 12.63
CA SER A 635 35.88 21.12 13.03
C SER A 635 36.38 22.48 12.54
N VAL A 636 37.28 23.12 13.27
CA VAL A 636 37.93 24.38 12.88
C VAL A 636 39.44 24.24 13.01
N PHE A 637 40.15 24.77 12.02
CA PHE A 637 41.61 24.84 11.99
C PHE A 637 41.98 26.30 12.25
N THR A 638 42.70 26.56 13.35
CA THR A 638 42.94 27.91 13.89
C THR A 638 44.19 27.93 14.77
N ASP A 639 44.42 29.02 15.51
CA ASP A 639 45.50 29.16 16.49
C ASP A 639 44.97 29.37 17.93
N SER A 640 45.89 29.28 18.90
CA SER A 640 45.58 29.45 20.33
C SER A 640 45.27 30.90 20.78
N ALA A 641 45.23 31.89 19.88
CA ALA A 641 44.79 33.26 20.16
C ALA A 641 43.31 33.49 19.82
N HIS A 642 42.69 32.59 19.05
CA HIS A 642 41.25 32.53 18.82
C HIS A 642 40.62 31.69 19.95
N ASP A 643 40.36 32.34 21.08
CA ASP A 643 40.03 31.70 22.37
C ASP A 643 38.56 31.82 22.79
N LYS A 644 37.69 32.46 21.98
CA LYS A 644 36.27 32.65 22.32
C LYS A 644 35.36 31.69 21.56
N ILE A 645 34.22 31.36 22.16
CA ILE A 645 33.16 30.58 21.49
C ILE A 645 32.65 31.27 20.21
N SER A 646 32.63 32.61 20.17
CA SER A 646 32.31 33.41 18.98
C SER A 646 33.27 33.22 17.81
N ASP A 647 34.50 32.78 18.10
CA ASP A 647 35.55 32.59 17.11
C ASP A 647 35.39 31.23 16.40
N TYR A 648 34.56 30.32 16.95
CA TYR A 648 34.26 28.99 16.40
C TYR A 648 32.77 28.82 16.00
N PHE A 649 31.86 29.49 16.70
CA PHE A 649 30.42 29.24 16.64
C PHE A 649 29.64 30.56 16.68
N ASN A 650 28.68 30.73 15.78
CA ASN A 650 27.85 31.93 15.69
C ASN A 650 26.37 31.54 15.82
N VAL A 651 25.65 32.11 16.80
CA VAL A 651 24.20 31.87 16.97
C VAL A 651 23.47 33.20 17.06
N ASN A 652 22.33 33.29 16.37
CA ASN A 652 21.35 34.35 16.53
C ASN A 652 19.95 33.77 16.29
N ILE A 653 19.39 33.08 17.30
CA ILE A 653 18.05 32.49 17.24
C ILE A 653 17.16 33.32 18.15
N GLY A 654 16.32 34.20 17.59
CA GLY A 654 15.46 35.10 18.37
C GLY A 654 16.22 36.02 19.36
N GLY A 655 17.50 36.31 19.10
CA GLY A 655 18.39 37.02 20.03
C GLY A 655 19.15 36.15 21.04
N THR A 656 18.96 34.84 21.05
CA THR A 656 19.86 33.89 21.72
C THR A 656 21.17 33.79 20.96
N THR A 657 22.31 33.94 21.66
CA THR A 657 23.66 33.84 21.09
C THR A 657 24.42 32.62 21.61
N GLU A 658 25.58 32.35 21.02
CA GLU A 658 26.52 31.26 21.37
C GLU A 658 26.92 31.23 22.85
N ASN A 659 26.78 32.35 23.57
CA ASN A 659 26.97 32.44 25.02
C ASN A 659 25.94 31.61 25.82
N ALA A 660 24.86 31.14 25.19
CA ALA A 660 23.88 30.22 25.78
C ALA A 660 24.22 28.73 25.60
N LEU A 661 25.33 28.40 24.90
CA LEU A 661 25.76 27.01 24.71
C LEU A 661 26.27 26.39 26.01
N GLY A 662 25.68 25.25 26.37
CA GLY A 662 26.21 24.36 27.42
C GLY A 662 27.40 23.57 26.88
N ILE A 663 28.61 23.95 27.27
CA ILE A 663 29.86 23.28 26.87
C ILE A 663 30.23 22.18 27.87
N SER A 664 30.63 21.01 27.35
CA SER A 664 30.93 19.81 28.13
C SER A 664 31.99 18.93 27.44
N ASN A 665 32.44 17.86 28.11
CA ASN A 665 33.39 16.87 27.58
C ASN A 665 34.70 17.43 27.01
N LEU A 666 35.16 18.58 27.52
CA LEU A 666 36.43 19.20 27.14
C LEU A 666 37.62 18.27 27.35
N THR A 667 38.40 18.07 26.29
CA THR A 667 39.62 17.25 26.30
C THR A 667 40.89 18.06 26.52
N ASN A 668 42.04 17.36 26.63
CA ASN A 668 43.40 17.92 26.70
C ASN A 668 43.66 18.98 27.79
N GLY A 669 42.80 19.05 28.82
CA GLY A 669 42.92 19.98 29.95
C GLY A 669 42.44 21.40 29.65
N VAL A 670 41.79 21.63 28.51
CA VAL A 670 41.13 22.90 28.21
C VAL A 670 39.93 23.09 29.14
N THR A 671 39.68 24.34 29.56
CA THR A 671 38.52 24.69 30.41
C THR A 671 37.76 25.86 29.81
N TYR A 672 36.46 25.96 30.07
CA TYR A 672 35.59 26.99 29.48
C TYR A 672 34.89 27.81 30.58
N ASN A 673 34.85 29.14 30.41
CA ASN A 673 34.22 30.06 31.35
C ASN A 673 33.79 31.35 30.63
N ASN A 674 32.52 31.77 30.80
CA ASN A 674 31.96 33.02 30.27
C ASN A 674 32.32 33.31 28.78
N GLY A 675 32.16 32.31 27.91
CA GLY A 675 32.41 32.45 26.46
C GLY A 675 33.88 32.31 26.05
N ILE A 676 34.81 32.05 26.97
CA ILE A 676 36.26 31.97 26.71
C ILE A 676 36.80 30.59 27.10
N PHE A 677 37.64 30.01 26.25
CA PHE A 677 38.42 28.80 26.49
C PHE A 677 39.80 29.15 27.06
N THR A 678 40.16 28.55 28.20
CA THR A 678 41.53 28.61 28.74
C THR A 678 42.30 27.40 28.23
N ILE A 679 43.13 27.61 27.21
CA ILE A 679 43.93 26.60 26.52
C ILE A 679 45.32 26.48 27.19
N PRO A 680 45.73 25.29 27.70
CA PRO A 680 47.07 25.08 28.24
C PRO A 680 48.18 25.15 27.18
N SER A 681 49.36 25.63 27.57
CA SER A 681 50.55 25.67 26.72
C SER A 681 50.95 24.26 26.26
N GLY A 682 51.06 24.04 24.95
CA GLY A 682 51.44 22.75 24.36
C GLY A 682 50.27 21.85 23.98
N VAL A 683 49.03 22.36 24.02
CA VAL A 683 47.85 21.70 23.47
C VAL A 683 47.75 22.06 21.97
N ASN A 684 47.73 21.04 21.12
CA ASN A 684 47.67 21.18 19.65
C ASN A 684 46.25 21.01 19.09
N ASP A 685 45.37 20.36 19.85
CA ASP A 685 43.99 20.05 19.51
C ASP A 685 43.16 20.02 20.81
N PHE A 686 41.86 20.25 20.73
CA PHE A 686 40.91 19.84 21.75
C PHE A 686 39.53 19.65 21.14
N THR A 687 38.69 18.91 21.84
CA THR A 687 37.32 18.62 21.45
C THR A 687 36.36 19.03 22.56
N PHE A 688 35.13 19.39 22.20
CA PHE A 688 34.07 19.63 23.16
C PHE A 688 32.70 19.22 22.62
N ASN A 689 31.83 18.75 23.52
CA ASN A 689 30.42 18.56 23.23
C ASN A 689 29.66 19.83 23.62
N TRP A 690 28.75 20.27 22.77
CA TRP A 690 27.92 21.46 23.01
C TRP A 690 26.43 21.13 22.86
N VAL A 691 25.60 21.85 23.62
CA VAL A 691 24.15 21.76 23.52
C VAL A 691 23.50 23.14 23.73
N LEU A 692 22.50 23.45 22.91
CA LEU A 692 21.59 24.57 23.10
C LEU A 692 20.21 24.03 23.49
N SER A 693 19.92 24.05 24.80
CA SER A 693 18.61 23.67 25.37
C SER A 693 17.85 24.93 25.82
N PRO A 694 17.01 25.54 24.96
CA PRO A 694 16.32 26.78 25.30
C PRO A 694 15.22 26.63 26.36
N ASN A 695 14.75 25.41 26.66
CA ASN A 695 13.76 25.15 27.70
C ASN A 695 13.98 23.79 28.41
N THR A 696 14.52 23.84 29.63
CA THR A 696 14.57 22.73 30.60
C THR A 696 15.44 21.51 30.22
N THR A 697 15.56 20.55 31.16
CA THR A 697 16.62 19.53 31.20
C THR A 697 16.20 18.16 30.63
N THR A 698 15.18 18.12 29.77
CA THR A 698 14.63 16.86 29.21
C THR A 698 14.45 16.92 27.69
N ASP A 699 14.97 17.96 27.05
CA ASP A 699 14.81 18.22 25.61
C ASP A 699 16.12 17.93 24.86
N SER A 700 16.01 17.32 23.68
CA SER A 700 17.13 16.80 22.86
C SER A 700 17.80 17.92 22.04
N GLY A 701 18.23 18.97 22.76
CA GLY A 701 18.69 20.26 22.24
C GLY A 701 19.62 20.21 21.02
N TYR A 702 19.62 21.29 20.24
CA TYR A 702 20.54 21.49 19.12
C TYR A 702 21.97 21.24 19.61
N SER A 703 22.64 20.22 19.08
CA SER A 703 23.82 19.63 19.73
C SER A 703 24.77 18.92 18.79
N GLY A 704 26.02 18.80 19.24
CA GLY A 704 27.06 18.09 18.52
C GLY A 704 28.39 18.04 19.24
N THR A 705 29.39 17.57 18.50
CA THR A 705 30.80 17.60 18.88
C THR A 705 31.51 18.61 17.98
N TYR A 706 32.41 19.39 18.56
CA TYR A 706 33.26 20.33 17.85
C TYR A 706 34.72 19.98 18.10
N ASP A 707 35.48 19.76 17.04
CA ASP A 707 36.92 19.52 17.08
C ASP A 707 37.69 20.81 16.73
N VAL A 708 38.47 21.34 17.68
CA VAL A 708 39.30 22.54 17.49
C VAL A 708 40.75 22.11 17.32
N VAL A 709 41.32 22.42 16.16
CA VAL A 709 42.67 22.03 15.77
C VAL A 709 43.53 23.30 15.75
N LEU A 710 44.44 23.43 16.71
CA LEU A 710 45.18 24.65 17.06
C LEU A 710 46.57 24.77 16.39
N ASN A 711 46.96 23.77 15.60
CA ASN A 711 48.25 23.70 14.92
C ASN A 711 48.15 23.91 13.40
N ASP A 712 47.04 24.48 12.91
CA ASP A 712 46.63 24.67 11.50
C ASP A 712 47.31 23.70 10.50
N PRO A 713 47.00 22.39 10.56
CA PRO A 713 47.80 21.36 9.91
C PRO A 713 47.77 21.43 8.39
N ASP A 714 48.88 21.03 7.77
CA ASP A 714 49.04 20.84 6.33
C ASP A 714 47.94 19.96 5.71
N ILE A 715 47.36 19.01 6.45
CA ILE A 715 46.27 18.13 5.99
C ILE A 715 45.00 18.40 6.82
N LYS A 716 43.99 19.00 6.19
CA LYS A 716 42.73 19.41 6.80
C LYS A 716 41.62 18.45 6.37
N ALA A 717 41.12 17.68 7.34
CA ALA A 717 40.02 16.73 7.17
C ALA A 717 39.11 16.76 8.40
N VAL A 718 37.82 16.51 8.22
CA VAL A 718 36.77 16.67 9.25
C VAL A 718 35.94 15.39 9.40
N ASN A 719 35.32 15.21 10.56
CA ASN A 719 34.45 14.07 10.84
C ASN A 719 33.14 14.08 9.99
N SER A 720 32.43 12.95 9.92
CA SER A 720 31.08 12.88 9.30
C SER A 720 30.23 11.74 9.86
N ASN A 721 28.93 11.84 9.62
CA ASN A 721 27.97 10.74 9.77
C ASN A 721 27.44 10.39 8.38
N VAL A 722 27.34 9.10 8.07
CA VAL A 722 26.88 8.56 6.78
C VAL A 722 25.73 7.60 7.06
N ALA A 723 24.64 7.68 6.30
CA ALA A 723 23.51 6.79 6.55
C ALA A 723 23.75 5.40 5.95
N ALA A 724 23.15 4.38 6.55
CA ALA A 724 23.32 3.00 6.13
C ALA A 724 22.86 2.79 4.68
N GLY A 725 23.62 2.01 3.91
CA GLY A 725 23.40 1.76 2.48
C GLY A 725 23.67 2.95 1.52
N SER A 726 24.19 4.08 2.00
CA SER A 726 24.54 5.23 1.14
C SER A 726 25.91 5.06 0.48
N ASN A 727 26.22 5.84 -0.56
CA ASN A 727 27.60 5.98 -1.03
C ASN A 727 28.47 6.76 -0.03
N TRP A 728 29.78 6.52 -0.02
CA TRP A 728 30.78 7.34 0.66
C TRP A 728 32.08 7.39 -0.14
N THR A 729 32.75 8.53 -0.10
CA THR A 729 34.04 8.79 -0.75
C THR A 729 35.01 9.51 0.21
N PRO A 730 36.33 9.35 0.04
CA PRO A 730 37.31 10.15 0.80
C PRO A 730 37.18 11.67 0.63
N SER A 731 36.51 12.13 -0.44
CA SER A 731 36.16 13.55 -0.65
C SER A 731 35.08 14.09 0.31
N ASP A 732 34.34 13.22 1.01
CA ASP A 732 33.29 13.67 1.95
C ASP A 732 33.85 14.29 3.23
N ASN A 733 35.09 13.92 3.56
CA ASN A 733 35.79 14.28 4.80
C ASN A 733 37.04 15.12 4.56
N PHE A 734 37.68 15.02 3.39
CA PHE A 734 38.82 15.87 3.02
C PHE A 734 38.37 17.31 2.75
N VAL A 735 39.09 18.30 3.30
CA VAL A 735 38.82 19.73 3.08
C VAL A 735 39.87 20.36 2.18
N SER A 736 41.14 20.17 2.54
CA SER A 736 42.30 20.67 1.78
C SER A 736 43.57 19.98 2.27
N ALA A 737 44.61 19.95 1.44
CA ALA A 737 45.96 19.74 1.94
C ALA A 737 46.94 20.67 1.22
N VAL A 738 47.99 21.11 1.91
CA VAL A 738 49.08 21.96 1.40
C VAL A 738 50.43 21.33 1.75
N THR A 739 51.49 21.70 1.01
CA THR A 739 52.86 21.39 1.40
C THR A 739 53.44 22.45 2.35
N PRO A 740 54.54 22.16 3.06
CA PRO A 740 55.26 23.17 3.87
C PRO A 740 55.79 24.38 3.08
N ASP A 741 55.88 24.28 1.75
CA ASP A 741 56.26 25.39 0.85
C ASP A 741 55.02 26.18 0.35
N GLY A 742 53.80 25.69 0.61
CA GLY A 742 52.53 26.35 0.32
C GLY A 742 51.76 25.89 -0.93
N ASP A 743 52.17 24.77 -1.56
CA ASP A 743 51.49 24.23 -2.75
C ASP A 743 50.31 23.30 -2.37
N ASP A 744 49.17 23.42 -3.06
CA ASP A 744 48.01 22.54 -2.84
C ASP A 744 48.28 21.07 -3.22
N VAL A 745 47.90 20.14 -2.34
CA VAL A 745 47.96 18.69 -2.55
C VAL A 745 46.56 18.14 -2.82
N SER A 746 46.32 17.74 -4.07
CA SER A 746 45.08 17.05 -4.48
C SER A 746 44.86 15.74 -3.71
N LEU A 747 43.60 15.45 -3.38
CA LEU A 747 43.16 14.18 -2.78
C LEU A 747 43.66 12.95 -3.56
N SER A 748 43.82 13.05 -4.89
CA SER A 748 44.38 11.98 -5.75
C SER A 748 45.82 11.58 -5.41
N ASN A 749 46.54 12.43 -4.68
CA ASN A 749 47.94 12.23 -4.30
C ASN A 749 48.10 11.77 -2.85
N MET A 750 46.99 11.67 -2.11
CA MET A 750 46.96 11.27 -0.70
C MET A 750 47.01 9.74 -0.58
N ASN A 751 47.81 9.24 0.35
CA ASN A 751 47.73 7.85 0.78
C ASN A 751 46.63 7.73 1.85
N ILE A 752 45.60 6.92 1.57
CA ILE A 752 44.38 6.81 2.38
C ILE A 752 44.31 5.41 2.99
N SER A 753 44.08 5.33 4.29
CA SER A 753 43.92 4.06 5.04
C SER A 753 42.63 4.08 5.85
N ILE A 754 41.84 3.02 5.76
CA ILE A 754 40.53 2.91 6.43
C ILE A 754 40.54 1.72 7.38
N THR A 755 40.01 1.90 8.58
CA THR A 755 39.79 0.83 9.57
C THR A 755 38.30 0.78 9.92
N ASN A 756 37.71 -0.42 9.88
CA ASN A 756 36.29 -0.65 10.15
C ASN A 756 35.97 -0.75 11.67
N PRO A 757 34.70 -0.89 12.07
CA PRO A 757 34.30 -0.98 13.48
C PRO A 757 34.90 -2.17 14.25
N SER A 758 35.24 -3.28 13.57
CA SER A 758 35.93 -4.43 14.18
C SER A 758 37.45 -4.26 14.32
N GLY A 759 38.01 -3.12 13.89
CA GLY A 759 39.44 -2.82 13.98
C GLY A 759 40.29 -3.41 12.85
N GLN A 760 39.66 -3.86 11.76
CA GLN A 760 40.32 -4.43 10.58
C GLN A 760 40.54 -3.34 9.51
N THR A 761 41.70 -3.37 8.86
CA THR A 761 41.98 -2.48 7.71
C THR A 761 41.16 -2.91 6.49
N VAL A 762 40.48 -1.96 5.86
CA VAL A 762 39.60 -2.14 4.70
C VAL A 762 39.93 -1.11 3.62
N THR A 763 39.50 -1.35 2.38
CA THR A 763 39.79 -0.47 1.22
C THR A 763 38.75 0.63 1.00
N THR A 764 37.57 0.50 1.61
CA THR A 764 36.47 1.47 1.59
C THR A 764 35.69 1.37 2.91
N ILE A 765 34.85 2.35 3.20
CA ILE A 765 33.76 2.17 4.17
C ILE A 765 32.72 1.25 3.54
N ASP A 766 32.22 0.30 4.33
CA ASP A 766 31.02 -0.48 4.02
C ASP A 766 29.86 0.17 4.75
N THR A 767 28.97 0.84 4.02
CA THR A 767 27.83 1.53 4.63
C THR A 767 26.68 0.58 5.00
N THR A 768 26.80 -0.72 4.73
CA THR A 768 25.83 -1.73 5.18
C THR A 768 26.13 -2.29 6.58
N ASP A 769 27.28 -1.94 7.18
CA ASP A 769 27.71 -2.29 8.54
C ASP A 769 27.73 -1.05 9.47
N PRO A 770 26.65 -0.78 10.26
CA PRO A 770 26.58 0.40 11.11
C PRO A 770 27.61 0.42 12.24
N GLY A 771 28.43 1.47 12.28
CA GLY A 771 29.47 1.65 13.28
C GLY A 771 30.46 2.77 12.93
N THR A 772 31.49 2.95 13.76
CA THR A 772 32.50 3.99 13.54
C THR A 772 33.71 3.45 12.77
N TYR A 773 33.89 3.94 11.55
CA TYR A 773 35.08 3.77 10.74
C TYR A 773 36.10 4.86 11.06
N LYS A 774 37.39 4.57 10.88
CA LYS A 774 38.48 5.54 10.95
C LYS A 774 39.15 5.69 9.61
N VAL A 775 39.25 6.91 9.10
CA VAL A 775 39.85 7.24 7.80
C VAL A 775 41.06 8.12 8.04
N THR A 776 42.24 7.67 7.60
CA THR A 776 43.50 8.40 7.71
C THR A 776 43.97 8.86 6.36
N TYR A 777 44.12 10.17 6.19
CA TYR A 777 44.77 10.83 5.06
C TYR A 777 46.24 11.05 5.39
N SER A 778 47.15 10.76 4.46
CA SER A 778 48.58 10.94 4.68
C SER A 778 49.33 11.39 3.43
N TYR A 779 50.32 12.25 3.60
CA TYR A 779 51.21 12.73 2.54
C TYR A 779 52.62 12.98 3.10
N GLY A 780 53.63 12.34 2.52
CA GLY A 780 55.00 12.39 3.06
C GLY A 780 55.07 11.81 4.48
N ASN A 781 55.37 12.66 5.47
CA ASN A 781 55.36 12.31 6.89
C ASN A 781 54.08 12.76 7.62
N GLU A 782 53.29 13.65 7.01
CA GLU A 782 52.12 14.23 7.65
C GLU A 782 50.89 13.32 7.50
N SER A 783 50.02 13.32 8.51
CA SER A 783 48.76 12.58 8.47
C SER A 783 47.69 13.19 9.36
N SER A 784 46.43 12.99 8.96
CA SER A 784 45.24 13.42 9.68
C SER A 784 44.21 12.28 9.66
N THR A 785 43.62 11.97 10.82
CA THR A 785 42.68 10.85 10.98
C THR A 785 41.33 11.35 11.50
N VAL A 786 40.26 10.98 10.79
CA VAL A 786 38.88 11.31 11.12
C VAL A 786 38.07 10.06 11.42
N ASN A 787 36.98 10.22 12.15
CA ASN A 787 35.96 9.22 12.34
C ASN A 787 34.81 9.46 11.35
N VAL A 788 34.27 8.38 10.79
CA VAL A 788 33.05 8.37 9.99
C VAL A 788 32.08 7.40 10.65
N ALA A 789 30.93 7.87 11.12
CA ALA A 789 29.94 7.00 11.76
C ALA A 789 28.84 6.60 10.75
N VAL A 790 28.78 5.32 10.43
CA VAL A 790 27.67 4.73 9.66
C VAL A 790 26.50 4.53 10.62
N TYR A 791 25.36 5.17 10.36
CA TYR A 791 24.17 5.14 11.22
C TYR A 791 22.91 4.74 10.44
N LYS A 792 21.92 4.16 11.13
CA LYS A 792 20.66 3.72 10.51
C LYS A 792 19.76 4.89 10.12
N ARG A 793 18.96 4.69 9.07
CA ARG A 793 17.93 5.63 8.58
C ARG A 793 16.67 5.55 9.44
N ALA A 794 15.88 6.62 9.58
CA ALA A 794 14.53 6.48 10.12
C ALA A 794 13.63 5.74 9.12
N GLY A 795 12.75 4.87 9.63
CA GLY A 795 11.72 4.20 8.85
C GLY A 795 10.34 4.32 9.50
N ASN A 796 9.29 4.37 8.69
CA ASN A 796 7.90 4.42 9.15
C ASN A 796 7.14 3.15 8.78
N ILE A 797 6.23 2.75 9.65
CA ILE A 797 5.33 1.60 9.51
C ILE A 797 3.90 2.11 9.51
N ASP A 798 3.13 1.76 8.49
CA ASP A 798 1.69 1.97 8.42
C ASP A 798 0.96 0.63 8.56
N LEU A 799 0.16 0.49 9.63
CA LEU A 799 -0.68 -0.68 9.88
C LEU A 799 -2.13 -0.34 9.48
N SER A 800 -2.67 -1.11 8.54
CA SER A 800 -4.00 -0.90 7.98
C SER A 800 -4.74 -2.23 7.75
N GLY A 801 -6.06 -2.17 7.58
CA GLY A 801 -6.91 -3.33 7.33
C GLY A 801 -8.19 -3.31 8.17
N THR A 802 -9.12 -4.20 7.84
CA THR A 802 -10.32 -4.40 8.64
C THR A 802 -10.78 -5.85 8.57
N ASP A 803 -10.98 -6.47 9.72
CA ASP A 803 -11.54 -7.82 9.85
C ASP A 803 -12.86 -7.78 10.61
N SER A 804 -13.78 -8.71 10.33
CA SER A 804 -15.08 -8.74 10.99
C SER A 804 -15.61 -10.13 11.29
N THR A 805 -16.41 -10.21 12.36
CA THR A 805 -17.06 -11.43 12.87
C THR A 805 -18.40 -11.08 13.49
N THR A 806 -19.26 -12.06 13.74
CA THR A 806 -20.51 -11.86 14.49
C THR A 806 -20.31 -12.19 15.97
N TYR A 807 -21.00 -11.48 16.87
CA TYR A 807 -21.04 -11.81 18.30
C TYR A 807 -21.49 -13.26 18.53
N ASN A 808 -20.74 -14.01 19.34
CA ASN A 808 -21.03 -15.41 19.68
C ASN A 808 -20.97 -15.70 21.20
N GLY A 809 -20.68 -14.67 22.01
CA GLY A 809 -20.51 -14.79 23.47
C GLY A 809 -19.10 -15.19 23.93
N GLN A 810 -18.13 -15.41 23.05
CA GLN A 810 -16.74 -15.69 23.41
C GLN A 810 -15.80 -14.52 23.13
N ASN A 811 -14.59 -14.57 23.68
CA ASN A 811 -13.52 -13.68 23.26
C ASN A 811 -13.11 -14.04 21.83
N GLN A 812 -12.97 -13.04 20.95
CA GLN A 812 -12.62 -13.23 19.55
C GLN A 812 -11.32 -12.48 19.22
N THR A 813 -10.56 -13.01 18.25
CA THR A 813 -9.32 -12.43 17.75
C THR A 813 -9.44 -12.17 16.26
N PRO A 814 -8.83 -11.08 15.73
CA PRO A 814 -8.77 -10.85 14.29
C PRO A 814 -7.99 -11.95 13.57
N ASN A 815 -8.26 -12.11 12.28
CA ASN A 815 -7.43 -12.86 11.35
C ASN A 815 -6.26 -11.98 10.85
N ASP A 816 -5.02 -12.38 11.13
CA ASP A 816 -3.80 -11.68 10.70
C ASP A 816 -3.78 -11.39 9.18
N GLY A 817 -4.37 -12.28 8.36
CA GLY A 817 -4.43 -12.13 6.90
C GLY A 817 -5.40 -11.05 6.38
N SER A 818 -6.19 -10.42 7.26
CA SER A 818 -7.09 -9.31 6.93
C SER A 818 -6.43 -7.92 7.08
N TYR A 819 -5.11 -7.90 7.37
CA TYR A 819 -4.33 -6.69 7.62
C TYR A 819 -3.09 -6.62 6.74
N GLN A 820 -2.63 -5.40 6.46
CA GLN A 820 -1.41 -5.13 5.73
C GLN A 820 -0.54 -4.14 6.50
N ILE A 821 0.77 -4.41 6.47
CA ILE A 821 1.80 -3.55 7.02
C ILE A 821 2.63 -3.04 5.85
N THR A 822 2.61 -1.72 5.64
CA THR A 822 3.42 -1.04 4.62
C THR A 822 4.57 -0.33 5.29
N LEU A 823 5.77 -0.43 4.72
CA LEU A 823 6.99 0.18 5.22
C LEU A 823 7.42 1.34 4.32
N SER A 824 7.97 2.41 4.90
CA SER A 824 8.40 3.62 4.18
C SER A 824 9.55 3.41 3.19
N ASN A 825 10.11 2.20 3.08
CA ASN A 825 11.04 1.79 2.03
C ASN A 825 10.33 1.13 0.82
N GLY A 826 9.01 1.28 0.73
CA GLY A 826 8.17 0.74 -0.35
C GLY A 826 7.85 -0.75 -0.24
N SER A 827 8.31 -1.45 0.81
CA SER A 827 8.04 -2.88 0.97
C SER A 827 6.84 -3.17 1.87
N THR A 828 6.04 -4.18 1.50
CA THR A 828 4.96 -4.71 2.34
C THR A 828 5.48 -5.85 3.20
N TYR A 829 5.16 -5.83 4.49
CA TYR A 829 5.47 -6.91 5.42
C TYR A 829 4.27 -7.86 5.57
N THR A 830 4.46 -9.15 5.26
CA THR A 830 3.45 -10.18 5.52
C THR A 830 3.37 -10.49 7.01
N VAL A 831 2.25 -10.14 7.63
CA VAL A 831 1.96 -10.38 9.05
C VAL A 831 2.16 -11.85 9.42
N GLN A 832 2.85 -12.10 10.54
CA GLN A 832 3.05 -13.43 11.12
C GLN A 832 2.30 -13.54 12.46
N ASN A 833 1.97 -14.78 12.85
CA ASN A 833 1.24 -15.08 14.08
C ASN A 833 1.94 -14.47 15.31
N GLY A 834 1.30 -13.46 15.92
CA GLY A 834 1.79 -12.76 17.12
C GLY A 834 2.42 -11.39 16.85
N ASP A 835 2.53 -10.97 15.59
CA ASP A 835 2.95 -9.60 15.24
C ASP A 835 1.86 -8.57 15.56
N LEU A 836 0.58 -8.98 15.51
CA LEU A 836 -0.57 -8.14 15.85
C LEU A 836 -1.19 -8.54 17.19
N ALA A 837 -1.80 -7.55 17.86
CA ALA A 837 -2.64 -7.75 19.04
C ALA A 837 -3.81 -6.76 19.02
N LEU A 838 -4.86 -7.02 19.79
CA LEU A 838 -5.88 -6.02 20.10
C LEU A 838 -5.44 -5.20 21.31
N ASN A 839 -5.72 -3.89 21.32
CA ASN A 839 -5.45 -3.04 22.47
C ASN A 839 -6.35 -3.32 23.70
N THR A 840 -7.38 -4.15 23.53
CA THR A 840 -8.31 -4.60 24.57
C THR A 840 -8.95 -5.94 24.20
N THR A 841 -9.65 -6.59 25.13
CA THR A 841 -10.34 -7.86 24.86
C THR A 841 -11.62 -7.65 24.06
N ALA A 842 -11.67 -8.17 22.83
CA ALA A 842 -12.89 -8.18 22.02
C ALA A 842 -13.79 -9.37 22.38
N LYS A 843 -15.03 -9.09 22.80
CA LYS A 843 -16.08 -10.09 23.12
C LYS A 843 -17.48 -9.61 22.75
N ASN A 844 -17.79 -8.34 23.02
CA ASN A 844 -19.09 -7.74 22.74
C ASN A 844 -19.13 -7.15 21.32
N ALA A 845 -20.32 -6.81 20.84
CA ALA A 845 -20.46 -6.11 19.56
C ALA A 845 -19.86 -4.69 19.64
N GLY A 846 -19.10 -4.30 18.62
CA GLY A 846 -18.38 -3.03 18.55
C GLY A 846 -17.09 -3.10 17.74
N THR A 847 -16.43 -1.94 17.61
CA THR A 847 -15.14 -1.78 16.92
C THR A 847 -13.99 -1.78 17.92
N TYR A 848 -12.92 -2.50 17.59
CA TYR A 848 -11.71 -2.67 18.38
C TYR A 848 -10.49 -2.29 17.54
N GLN A 849 -9.45 -1.69 18.13
CA GLN A 849 -8.24 -1.32 17.41
C GLN A 849 -7.20 -2.44 17.51
N VAL A 850 -6.63 -2.78 16.35
CA VAL A 850 -5.50 -3.71 16.21
C VAL A 850 -4.22 -2.89 16.25
N VAL A 851 -3.18 -3.39 16.92
CA VAL A 851 -1.89 -2.71 17.12
C VAL A 851 -0.73 -3.68 16.88
N LEU A 852 0.42 -3.13 16.46
CA LEU A 852 1.65 -3.90 16.28
C LEU A 852 2.32 -4.24 17.63
N THR A 853 2.78 -5.48 17.80
CA THR A 853 3.51 -5.93 18.99
C THR A 853 5.01 -5.66 18.88
N SER A 854 5.73 -5.74 20.01
CA SER A 854 7.20 -5.73 20.01
C SER A 854 7.80 -6.86 19.18
N GLN A 855 7.14 -8.02 19.11
CA GLN A 855 7.57 -9.14 18.26
C GLN A 855 7.43 -8.80 16.77
N GLY A 856 6.34 -8.11 16.38
CA GLY A 856 6.15 -7.59 15.02
C GLY A 856 7.21 -6.57 14.64
N LEU A 857 7.53 -5.62 15.53
CA LEU A 857 8.63 -4.67 15.34
C LEU A 857 9.99 -5.35 15.16
N ASP A 858 10.32 -6.32 16.03
CA ASP A 858 11.56 -7.10 15.95
C ASP A 858 11.62 -7.95 14.67
N ASN A 859 10.49 -8.51 14.22
CA ASN A 859 10.41 -9.31 13.00
C ASN A 859 10.53 -8.46 11.73
N ILE A 860 9.96 -7.25 11.73
CA ILE A 860 10.11 -6.27 10.64
C ILE A 860 11.58 -5.83 10.53
N GLY A 861 12.21 -5.45 11.65
CA GLY A 861 13.58 -4.94 11.69
C GLY A 861 14.67 -5.94 11.31
N GLN A 862 14.37 -7.25 11.30
CA GLN A 862 15.33 -8.32 10.98
C GLN A 862 15.36 -8.72 9.49
N GLN A 863 14.46 -8.22 8.63
CA GLN A 863 14.54 -8.48 7.20
C GLN A 863 15.72 -7.73 6.55
N THR A 864 16.36 -8.31 5.53
CA THR A 864 17.64 -7.83 4.97
C THR A 864 17.65 -6.37 4.53
N ASN A 865 16.54 -5.85 3.99
CA ASN A 865 16.42 -4.44 3.57
C ASN A 865 16.07 -3.49 4.74
N ASN A 866 15.61 -4.05 5.86
CA ASN A 866 15.04 -3.33 7.00
C ASN A 866 16.05 -3.14 8.14
N THR A 867 17.15 -3.90 8.15
CA THR A 867 18.28 -3.75 9.10
C THR A 867 18.98 -2.40 8.98
N LEU A 868 18.93 -1.76 7.80
CA LEU A 868 19.47 -0.42 7.53
C LEU A 868 18.66 0.72 8.22
N TYR A 869 17.50 0.39 8.80
CA TYR A 869 16.53 1.34 9.32
C TYR A 869 16.25 1.10 10.82
N ASP A 870 15.82 2.16 11.51
CA ASP A 870 15.15 2.11 12.81
C ASP A 870 13.68 2.51 12.62
N TRP A 871 12.78 1.57 12.89
CA TRP A 871 11.37 1.65 12.49
C TRP A 871 10.46 2.23 13.57
N THR A 872 9.47 3.01 13.14
CA THR A 872 8.47 3.67 14.00
C THR A 872 7.07 3.54 13.39
N VAL A 873 6.05 3.23 14.19
CA VAL A 873 4.66 3.21 13.70
C VAL A 873 4.17 4.64 13.50
N GLN A 874 3.64 4.94 12.31
CA GLN A 874 3.16 6.26 11.92
C GLN A 874 1.63 6.31 11.88
N ASN A 875 0.98 5.41 11.13
CA ASN A 875 -0.47 5.24 11.12
C ASN A 875 -0.88 3.86 11.65
N ASP A 876 -2.02 3.82 12.36
CA ASP A 876 -2.52 2.66 13.11
C ASP A 876 -4.06 2.57 13.00
N ASP A 877 -4.57 2.63 11.77
CA ASP A 877 -6.00 2.73 11.45
C ASP A 877 -6.71 1.36 11.42
N ALA A 878 -5.98 0.27 11.71
CA ALA A 878 -6.45 -1.10 11.65
C ALA A 878 -7.53 -1.45 12.69
N GLN A 879 -8.64 -2.04 12.21
CA GLN A 879 -9.84 -2.27 13.02
C GLN A 879 -10.37 -3.71 12.95
N PHE A 880 -10.82 -4.22 14.09
CA PHE A 880 -11.57 -5.48 14.20
C PHE A 880 -13.00 -5.18 14.64
N ILE A 881 -13.98 -5.68 13.89
CA ILE A 881 -15.41 -5.37 14.11
C ILE A 881 -16.15 -6.64 14.54
N ILE A 882 -16.80 -6.59 15.70
CA ILE A 882 -17.79 -7.60 16.11
C ILE A 882 -19.19 -7.05 15.80
N ASP A 883 -19.84 -7.60 14.80
CA ASP A 883 -21.23 -7.32 14.45
C ASP A 883 -22.22 -7.90 15.46
N LYS A 884 -23.40 -7.27 15.55
CA LYS A 884 -24.50 -7.77 16.38
C LYS A 884 -25.04 -9.09 15.83
N ALA A 885 -25.32 -10.05 16.71
CA ALA A 885 -25.89 -11.33 16.30
C ALA A 885 -27.39 -11.22 15.99
N PRO A 886 -27.85 -11.74 14.84
CA PRO A 886 -29.28 -11.76 14.50
C PRO A 886 -30.00 -12.84 15.29
N ILE A 887 -30.97 -12.44 16.11
CA ILE A 887 -31.82 -13.35 16.90
C ILE A 887 -33.30 -13.10 16.62
N THR A 888 -34.14 -14.12 16.82
CA THR A 888 -35.60 -14.00 16.67
C THR A 888 -36.30 -14.31 17.99
N ILE A 889 -37.26 -13.47 18.38
CA ILE A 889 -38.13 -13.68 19.54
C ILE A 889 -39.56 -13.83 19.02
N THR A 890 -40.10 -15.04 19.13
CA THR A 890 -41.45 -15.38 18.66
C THR A 890 -42.37 -15.59 19.86
N ALA A 891 -43.37 -14.72 20.04
CA ALA A 891 -44.43 -14.99 21.03
C ALA A 891 -45.22 -16.23 20.62
N ASN A 892 -45.42 -17.15 21.56
CA ASN A 892 -46.09 -18.43 21.29
C ASN A 892 -47.61 -18.25 21.25
N ASP A 893 -48.25 -18.87 20.27
CA ASP A 893 -49.72 -18.95 20.20
C ASP A 893 -50.28 -19.74 21.39
N VAL A 894 -51.37 -19.24 21.96
CA VAL A 894 -52.10 -19.84 23.08
C VAL A 894 -53.60 -19.78 22.85
N SER A 895 -54.36 -20.63 23.51
CA SER A 895 -55.82 -20.58 23.45
C SER A 895 -56.48 -20.78 24.81
N LYS A 896 -57.71 -20.28 24.94
CA LYS A 896 -58.55 -20.45 26.13
C LYS A 896 -60.03 -20.51 25.75
N VAL A 897 -60.86 -20.91 26.72
CA VAL A 897 -62.33 -20.79 26.61
C VAL A 897 -62.75 -19.44 27.19
N ALA A 898 -63.77 -18.80 26.60
CA ALA A 898 -64.28 -17.51 27.06
C ALA A 898 -64.71 -17.57 28.54
N GLY A 899 -64.36 -16.54 29.31
CA GLY A 899 -64.65 -16.45 30.74
C GLY A 899 -63.63 -17.13 31.65
N THR A 900 -62.64 -17.86 31.12
CA THR A 900 -61.50 -18.36 31.93
C THR A 900 -60.40 -17.31 32.06
N ALA A 901 -59.50 -17.47 33.04
CA ALA A 901 -58.30 -16.65 33.12
C ALA A 901 -57.40 -16.83 31.86
N ASP A 902 -56.61 -15.80 31.55
CA ASP A 902 -55.65 -15.86 30.44
C ASP A 902 -54.52 -16.87 30.71
N PRO A 903 -54.08 -17.64 29.71
CA PRO A 903 -52.85 -18.41 29.78
C PRO A 903 -51.63 -17.51 30.03
N ALA A 904 -50.59 -18.05 30.66
CA ALA A 904 -49.32 -17.34 30.77
C ALA A 904 -48.71 -17.13 29.37
N LEU A 905 -48.42 -15.87 29.02
CA LEU A 905 -47.75 -15.54 27.77
C LEU A 905 -46.31 -16.08 27.80
N THR A 906 -45.91 -16.78 26.75
CA THR A 906 -44.54 -17.32 26.59
C THR A 906 -44.01 -16.99 25.20
N ALA A 907 -42.70 -17.07 25.02
CA ALA A 907 -42.05 -16.90 23.72
C ALA A 907 -40.96 -17.95 23.53
N THR A 908 -40.71 -18.28 22.28
CA THR A 908 -39.56 -19.06 21.83
C THR A 908 -38.50 -18.09 21.33
N VAL A 909 -37.27 -18.21 21.83
CA VAL A 909 -36.13 -17.37 21.44
C VAL A 909 -35.16 -18.23 20.62
N THR A 910 -34.85 -17.79 19.40
CA THR A 910 -33.94 -18.48 18.48
C THR A 910 -32.67 -17.66 18.32
N MET A 911 -31.55 -18.21 18.79
CA MET A 911 -30.23 -17.55 18.81
C MET A 911 -29.21 -18.42 18.03
N PRO A 912 -29.20 -18.35 16.68
CA PRO A 912 -28.28 -19.14 15.88
C PRO A 912 -26.83 -18.71 16.13
N ASN A 913 -25.91 -19.67 16.14
CA ASN A 913 -24.45 -19.47 16.27
C ASN A 913 -23.97 -18.78 17.57
N ILE A 914 -24.84 -18.57 18.56
CA ILE A 914 -24.46 -18.14 19.91
C ILE A 914 -23.95 -19.35 20.71
N ILE A 915 -22.77 -19.20 21.31
CA ILE A 915 -22.11 -20.24 22.12
C ILE A 915 -22.32 -19.97 23.62
N ASP A 916 -22.15 -18.71 24.06
CA ASP A 916 -22.14 -18.30 25.47
C ASP A 916 -22.61 -16.85 25.63
N GLY A 917 -23.72 -16.52 24.98
CA GLY A 917 -24.27 -15.15 24.91
C GLY A 917 -25.25 -14.82 26.04
N ASP A 918 -25.33 -13.54 26.40
CA ASP A 918 -26.25 -13.03 27.41
C ASP A 918 -27.72 -13.24 27.01
N ALA A 919 -28.62 -13.51 27.96
CA ALA A 919 -30.04 -13.70 27.65
C ALA A 919 -30.70 -12.36 27.20
N PRO A 920 -31.41 -12.32 26.05
CA PRO A 920 -31.99 -11.09 25.54
C PRO A 920 -33.14 -10.57 26.41
N VAL A 921 -33.23 -9.25 26.55
CA VAL A 921 -34.20 -8.56 27.40
C VAL A 921 -35.41 -8.12 26.56
N TYR A 922 -36.57 -8.71 26.86
CA TYR A 922 -37.83 -8.42 26.19
C TYR A 922 -39.04 -8.59 27.13
N THR A 923 -40.21 -8.17 26.66
CA THR A 923 -41.51 -8.30 27.33
C THR A 923 -42.57 -8.80 26.36
N LEU A 924 -43.65 -9.38 26.89
CA LEU A 924 -44.81 -9.86 26.13
C LEU A 924 -46.08 -9.18 26.64
N SER A 925 -46.97 -8.79 25.73
CA SER A 925 -48.27 -8.20 26.05
C SER A 925 -49.34 -8.70 25.07
N ARG A 926 -50.63 -8.63 25.44
CA ARG A 926 -51.73 -8.91 24.50
C ARG A 926 -52.67 -7.71 24.39
N THR A 927 -53.41 -7.65 23.29
CA THR A 927 -54.59 -6.75 23.20
C THR A 927 -55.68 -7.23 24.16
N SER A 928 -56.29 -6.31 24.90
CA SER A 928 -57.37 -6.60 25.85
C SER A 928 -58.69 -6.91 25.14
N GLY A 929 -59.41 -7.92 25.65
CA GLY A 929 -60.69 -8.38 25.12
C GLY A 929 -60.99 -9.82 25.54
N GLU A 930 -62.26 -10.21 25.46
CA GLU A 930 -62.78 -11.50 25.94
C GLU A 930 -63.78 -12.16 24.98
N ASP A 931 -64.25 -11.45 23.95
CA ASP A 931 -65.15 -12.01 22.92
C ASP A 931 -64.43 -13.12 22.13
N VAL A 932 -65.19 -14.14 21.72
CA VAL A 932 -64.69 -15.28 20.91
C VAL A 932 -64.05 -14.78 19.62
N GLY A 933 -62.75 -15.06 19.44
CA GLY A 933 -61.93 -14.47 18.39
C GLY A 933 -60.43 -14.61 18.65
N THR A 934 -59.62 -13.89 17.89
CA THR A 934 -58.15 -13.98 17.90
C THR A 934 -57.53 -12.62 18.22
N TYR A 935 -56.68 -12.56 19.24
CA TYR A 935 -56.06 -11.33 19.75
C TYR A 935 -54.53 -11.41 19.62
N PRO A 936 -53.84 -10.40 19.08
CA PRO A 936 -52.38 -10.46 18.92
C PRO A 936 -51.66 -10.39 20.28
N ILE A 937 -50.58 -11.15 20.39
CA ILE A 937 -49.59 -11.15 21.47
C ILE A 937 -48.32 -10.50 20.91
N THR A 938 -48.00 -9.31 21.40
CA THR A 938 -46.92 -8.47 20.91
C THR A 938 -45.64 -8.65 21.74
N VAL A 939 -44.52 -8.87 21.05
CA VAL A 939 -43.16 -8.81 21.63
C VAL A 939 -42.71 -7.35 21.69
N SER A 940 -42.04 -6.94 22.76
CA SER A 940 -41.44 -5.58 22.86
C SER A 940 -40.12 -5.61 23.61
N TYR A 941 -39.10 -4.96 23.06
CA TYR A 941 -37.72 -4.94 23.55
C TYR A 941 -37.12 -3.54 23.39
N ASN A 942 -35.97 -3.29 24.02
CA ASN A 942 -35.19 -2.06 23.87
C ASN A 942 -33.79 -2.38 23.34
N ALA A 943 -33.30 -1.60 22.39
CA ALA A 943 -32.01 -1.84 21.73
C ALA A 943 -30.78 -1.48 22.58
N THR A 944 -30.91 -0.61 23.60
CA THR A 944 -29.79 -0.31 24.53
C THR A 944 -29.50 -1.46 25.48
N ASP A 945 -30.55 -2.20 25.84
CA ASP A 945 -30.51 -3.28 26.83
C ASP A 945 -30.11 -4.61 26.18
N ASN A 946 -30.00 -4.61 24.85
CA ASN A 946 -29.57 -5.71 23.99
C ASN A 946 -28.42 -5.26 23.06
N PRO A 947 -27.28 -4.78 23.60
CA PRO A 947 -26.23 -4.15 22.79
C PRO A 947 -25.62 -5.12 21.78
N ASN A 948 -25.53 -6.41 22.11
CA ASN A 948 -24.92 -7.45 21.29
C ASN A 948 -25.84 -8.05 20.20
N TYR A 949 -27.12 -7.66 20.12
CA TYR A 949 -28.12 -8.34 19.29
C TYR A 949 -28.86 -7.41 18.31
N ASP A 950 -29.12 -7.90 17.10
CA ASP A 950 -30.19 -7.41 16.22
C ASP A 950 -31.40 -8.33 16.37
N ILE A 951 -32.53 -7.77 16.81
CA ILE A 951 -33.67 -8.56 17.29
C ILE A 951 -34.83 -8.46 16.30
N LYS A 952 -35.21 -9.61 15.73
CA LYS A 952 -36.45 -9.78 14.99
C LYS A 952 -37.57 -10.17 15.95
N ALA A 953 -38.60 -9.33 16.06
CA ALA A 953 -39.80 -9.63 16.81
C ALA A 953 -40.85 -10.33 15.92
N VAL A 954 -41.43 -11.44 16.40
CA VAL A 954 -42.56 -12.12 15.76
C VAL A 954 -43.70 -12.24 16.77
N ASN A 955 -44.85 -11.67 16.42
CA ASN A 955 -46.04 -11.65 17.26
C ASN A 955 -46.85 -12.94 17.09
N GLY A 956 -47.39 -13.44 18.20
CA GLY A 956 -48.29 -14.60 18.25
C GLY A 956 -49.74 -14.19 18.48
N ALA A 957 -50.58 -15.14 18.86
CA ALA A 957 -52.02 -14.95 19.04
C ALA A 957 -52.59 -15.70 20.25
N LEU A 958 -53.50 -15.02 20.98
CA LEU A 958 -54.45 -15.66 21.90
C LEU A 958 -55.76 -15.91 21.17
N GLN A 959 -56.16 -17.18 21.03
CA GLN A 959 -57.45 -17.58 20.48
C GLN A 959 -58.45 -17.91 21.60
N ILE A 960 -59.60 -17.24 21.62
CA ILE A 960 -60.68 -17.48 22.59
C ILE A 960 -61.81 -18.27 21.92
N THR A 961 -62.25 -19.36 22.54
CA THR A 961 -63.29 -20.29 22.04
C THR A 961 -64.50 -20.40 22.99
N ALA A 962 -65.59 -21.04 22.55
CA ALA A 962 -66.81 -21.22 23.35
C ALA A 962 -66.83 -22.58 24.11
N ALA A 963 -67.64 -22.68 25.17
CA ALA A 963 -67.77 -23.88 26.01
C ALA A 963 -68.84 -24.88 25.51
N THR A 964 -68.90 -26.06 26.14
CA THR A 964 -69.75 -27.20 25.74
C THR A 964 -70.81 -27.55 26.78
N LYS A 965 -72.03 -27.86 26.33
CA LYS A 965 -73.22 -28.19 27.14
C LYS A 965 -73.27 -29.65 27.59
N THR A 966 -74.05 -29.98 28.62
CA THR A 966 -74.21 -31.37 29.11
C THR A 966 -75.64 -31.75 29.56
N ILE A 967 -75.99 -33.04 29.47
CA ILE A 967 -77.18 -33.66 30.09
C ILE A 967 -76.86 -35.06 30.65
N SER A 968 -77.41 -35.41 31.81
CA SER A 968 -77.23 -36.72 32.45
C SER A 968 -78.46 -37.19 33.25
N GLY A 969 -78.37 -38.43 33.76
CA GLY A 969 -79.42 -39.19 34.45
C GLY A 969 -79.13 -40.70 34.43
N ASN A 970 -79.82 -41.47 35.28
CA ASN A 970 -79.60 -42.88 35.62
C ASN A 970 -80.92 -43.68 35.61
N ASP A 971 -80.83 -45.00 35.61
CA ASP A 971 -81.99 -45.91 35.70
C ASP A 971 -82.63 -45.93 37.10
N TYR A 972 -83.94 -46.21 37.18
CA TYR A 972 -84.75 -46.26 38.41
C TYR A 972 -85.53 -47.58 38.56
N THR A 973 -85.98 -47.89 39.79
CA THR A 973 -86.80 -49.09 40.09
C THR A 973 -87.82 -48.81 41.18
N MET A 974 -89.05 -49.24 40.96
CA MET A 974 -90.22 -49.08 41.84
C MET A 974 -90.98 -50.42 42.00
N HIS A 975 -92.01 -50.45 42.85
CA HIS A 975 -92.93 -51.58 43.01
C HIS A 975 -94.34 -51.21 42.49
N VAL A 976 -95.15 -52.20 42.12
CA VAL A 976 -96.53 -51.95 41.65
C VAL A 976 -97.34 -51.28 42.77
N GLY A 977 -97.72 -50.03 42.53
CA GLY A 977 -98.47 -49.18 43.48
C GLY A 977 -97.71 -47.97 44.03
N ASP A 978 -96.40 -47.85 43.74
CA ASP A 978 -95.61 -46.67 44.11
C ASP A 978 -95.98 -45.42 43.26
N PRO A 979 -95.63 -44.20 43.72
CA PRO A 979 -95.87 -42.96 42.96
C PRO A 979 -95.16 -42.90 41.61
N THR A 980 -95.72 -42.13 40.67
CA THR A 980 -95.11 -41.86 39.36
C THR A 980 -93.73 -41.19 39.50
N PRO A 981 -92.65 -41.75 38.90
CA PRO A 981 -91.30 -41.18 38.97
C PRO A 981 -91.15 -39.78 38.36
N THR A 982 -90.07 -39.08 38.75
CA THR A 982 -89.72 -37.72 38.32
C THR A 982 -88.23 -37.62 37.93
N ALA A 983 -87.79 -36.48 37.40
CA ALA A 983 -86.38 -36.24 37.03
C ALA A 983 -85.41 -36.53 38.18
N LYS A 984 -85.83 -36.30 39.42
CA LYS A 984 -85.04 -36.56 40.62
C LYS A 984 -84.82 -38.05 40.87
N ASP A 985 -85.79 -38.90 40.56
CA ASP A 985 -85.72 -40.35 40.79
C ASP A 985 -84.78 -41.03 39.78
N PHE A 986 -84.60 -40.42 38.61
CA PHE A 986 -83.56 -40.74 37.63
C PHE A 986 -82.25 -39.94 37.86
N ASN A 987 -82.08 -39.21 38.97
CA ASN A 987 -80.92 -38.34 39.25
C ASN A 987 -80.51 -37.41 38.07
N ALA A 988 -81.47 -36.85 37.34
CA ALA A 988 -81.20 -36.12 36.10
C ALA A 988 -80.74 -34.65 36.33
N THR A 989 -79.75 -34.21 35.56
CA THR A 989 -79.15 -32.85 35.60
C THR A 989 -78.65 -32.43 34.21
N ALA A 990 -78.56 -31.13 33.94
CA ALA A 990 -78.00 -30.59 32.69
C ALA A 990 -77.29 -29.24 32.92
N THR A 991 -76.43 -28.83 31.98
CA THR A 991 -75.82 -27.48 31.92
C THR A 991 -75.84 -26.88 30.51
N ASP A 992 -75.87 -25.54 30.44
CA ASP A 992 -75.92 -24.74 29.21
C ASP A 992 -74.53 -24.40 28.62
N GLU A 993 -74.48 -23.49 27.63
CA GLU A 993 -73.23 -23.00 27.00
C GLU A 993 -72.33 -22.15 27.91
N ASN A 994 -72.77 -21.83 29.12
CA ASN A 994 -72.02 -21.11 30.15
C ASN A 994 -71.85 -21.99 31.42
N ASP A 995 -72.02 -23.30 31.28
CA ASP A 995 -72.04 -24.33 32.32
C ASP A 995 -73.02 -24.04 33.48
N GLN A 996 -74.12 -23.33 33.21
CA GLN A 996 -75.15 -23.02 34.22
C GLN A 996 -76.22 -24.13 34.27
N PRO A 997 -76.75 -24.51 35.44
CA PRO A 997 -77.68 -25.63 35.56
C PRO A 997 -79.03 -25.42 34.86
N GLU A 998 -79.40 -26.32 33.94
CA GLU A 998 -80.70 -26.32 33.26
C GLU A 998 -81.68 -27.36 33.84
N THR A 999 -82.97 -27.16 33.59
CA THR A 999 -84.05 -28.03 34.08
C THR A 999 -84.28 -29.21 33.13
N VAL A 1000 -84.22 -30.43 33.66
CA VAL A 1000 -84.46 -31.66 32.89
C VAL A 1000 -85.90 -32.17 33.07
N ASN A 1001 -86.58 -32.37 31.95
CA ASN A 1001 -87.92 -32.95 31.83
C ASN A 1001 -87.85 -34.48 31.63
N VAL A 1002 -88.93 -35.20 31.94
CA VAL A 1002 -89.01 -36.67 31.81
C VAL A 1002 -90.25 -37.10 31.04
N ASP A 1003 -90.06 -37.95 30.02
CA ASP A 1003 -91.14 -38.64 29.30
C ASP A 1003 -91.27 -40.10 29.75
N LEU A 1004 -92.34 -40.38 30.50
CA LEU A 1004 -92.76 -41.71 30.95
C LEU A 1004 -93.80 -42.38 30.02
N SER A 1005 -94.15 -41.79 28.87
CA SER A 1005 -95.26 -42.25 28.01
C SER A 1005 -95.14 -43.70 27.50
N LYS A 1006 -93.95 -44.28 27.58
CA LYS A 1006 -93.62 -45.66 27.15
C LYS A 1006 -93.66 -46.68 28.31
N ALA A 1007 -93.93 -46.26 29.55
CA ALA A 1007 -93.89 -47.11 30.74
C ALA A 1007 -95.29 -47.44 31.30
N ASP A 1008 -95.53 -48.73 31.62
CA ASP A 1008 -96.71 -49.17 32.37
C ASP A 1008 -96.33 -49.48 33.82
N LEU A 1009 -96.78 -48.62 34.74
CA LEU A 1009 -96.41 -48.69 36.16
C LEU A 1009 -97.28 -49.68 36.97
N GLN A 1010 -98.25 -50.35 36.34
CA GLN A 1010 -99.12 -51.35 36.98
C GLN A 1010 -98.68 -52.79 36.70
N SER A 1011 -97.81 -53.00 35.70
CA SER A 1011 -97.28 -54.31 35.31
C SER A 1011 -95.83 -54.45 35.76
N ALA A 1012 -95.42 -55.63 36.21
CA ALA A 1012 -94.02 -55.92 36.50
C ALA A 1012 -93.24 -56.08 35.19
N GLY A 1013 -92.21 -55.24 34.98
CA GLY A 1013 -91.46 -55.13 33.73
C GLY A 1013 -90.41 -54.01 33.77
N THR A 1014 -89.71 -53.79 32.67
CA THR A 1014 -88.71 -52.72 32.50
C THR A 1014 -89.04 -51.90 31.23
N TYR A 1015 -88.95 -50.57 31.33
CA TYR A 1015 -89.43 -49.63 30.33
C TYR A 1015 -88.44 -48.47 30.11
N THR A 1016 -88.19 -48.08 28.86
CA THR A 1016 -87.33 -46.92 28.53
C THR A 1016 -88.06 -45.60 28.77
N VAL A 1017 -87.33 -44.62 29.30
CA VAL A 1017 -87.76 -43.28 29.69
C VAL A 1017 -86.80 -42.25 29.09
N THR A 1018 -87.32 -41.15 28.54
CA THR A 1018 -86.49 -40.12 27.88
C THR A 1018 -86.38 -38.86 28.74
N LEU A 1019 -85.16 -38.35 28.94
CA LEU A 1019 -84.82 -37.12 29.64
C LEU A 1019 -84.50 -36.00 28.61
N SER A 1020 -84.87 -34.74 28.89
CA SER A 1020 -84.65 -33.62 27.94
C SER A 1020 -84.59 -32.22 28.54
N THR A 1021 -83.82 -31.30 27.95
CA THR A 1021 -83.78 -29.85 28.25
C THR A 1021 -84.62 -29.02 27.27
N ASN A 1022 -84.75 -27.70 27.49
CA ASN A 1022 -85.43 -26.80 26.54
C ASN A 1022 -84.52 -26.42 25.36
N ASP A 1023 -83.20 -26.45 25.55
CA ASP A 1023 -82.23 -26.09 24.52
C ASP A 1023 -81.91 -27.24 23.53
N GLY A 1024 -82.49 -28.43 23.75
CA GLY A 1024 -82.53 -29.54 22.80
C GLY A 1024 -81.70 -30.77 23.16
N GLN A 1025 -81.05 -30.79 24.33
CA GLN A 1025 -80.28 -31.95 24.80
C GLN A 1025 -81.22 -33.07 25.28
N THR A 1026 -80.88 -34.34 25.00
CA THR A 1026 -81.72 -35.51 25.36
C THR A 1026 -80.89 -36.74 25.78
N LYS A 1027 -81.45 -37.60 26.66
CA LYS A 1027 -80.82 -38.85 27.12
C LYS A 1027 -81.87 -39.89 27.53
N ASP A 1028 -81.74 -41.15 27.10
CA ASP A 1028 -82.62 -42.26 27.54
C ASP A 1028 -82.07 -42.99 28.79
N VAL A 1029 -82.98 -43.48 29.64
CA VAL A 1029 -82.74 -44.28 30.87
C VAL A 1029 -83.84 -45.37 31.02
N GLN A 1030 -83.71 -46.28 31.98
CA GLN A 1030 -84.67 -47.38 32.23
C GLN A 1030 -85.44 -47.25 33.55
N LEU A 1031 -86.65 -47.82 33.58
CA LEU A 1031 -87.53 -47.89 34.74
C LEU A 1031 -88.06 -49.33 34.95
N THR A 1032 -87.80 -49.94 36.12
CA THR A 1032 -88.23 -51.32 36.44
C THR A 1032 -89.31 -51.39 37.55
N VAL A 1033 -90.21 -52.39 37.49
CA VAL A 1033 -91.40 -52.53 38.36
C VAL A 1033 -91.55 -53.98 38.89
N MET A 1034 -91.91 -54.20 40.17
CA MET A 1034 -91.92 -55.53 40.85
C MET A 1034 -93.15 -55.87 41.77
N GLY A 1035 -93.24 -57.13 42.27
CA GLY A 1035 -94.34 -57.68 43.11
C GLY A 1035 -93.93 -58.68 44.24
N ASN A 1036 -94.88 -59.20 45.04
CA ASN A 1036 -94.68 -59.61 46.46
C ASN A 1036 -94.25 -61.07 46.80
N GLY A 1037 -93.27 -61.25 47.73
CA GLY A 1037 -92.61 -62.50 48.24
C GLY A 1037 -91.57 -62.31 49.42
N SER A 1038 -90.52 -63.17 49.63
CA SER A 1038 -89.49 -63.12 50.76
C SER A 1038 -88.38 -64.24 50.72
N ASN A 1039 -87.20 -64.35 51.43
CA ASN A 1039 -86.17 -63.48 52.12
C ASN A 1039 -84.97 -64.32 52.79
N ALA A 1040 -83.80 -63.72 53.16
CA ALA A 1040 -82.66 -64.16 54.10
C ALA A 1040 -81.65 -65.31 53.69
N SER A 1041 -80.42 -65.62 54.25
CA SER A 1041 -79.28 -65.00 55.07
C SER A 1041 -78.10 -66.07 55.27
N VAL A 1042 -76.86 -66.00 55.87
CA VAL A 1042 -76.06 -65.05 56.74
C VAL A 1042 -74.46 -64.98 56.57
N PRO A 1043 -73.56 -66.01 56.80
CA PRO A 1043 -72.19 -65.83 57.43
C PRO A 1043 -70.94 -66.62 56.84
N VAL A 1044 -69.61 -66.65 57.22
CA VAL A 1044 -68.50 -65.88 57.95
C VAL A 1044 -67.07 -66.58 57.80
N THR A 1045 -65.86 -65.98 58.07
CA THR A 1045 -64.54 -66.71 58.32
C THR A 1045 -63.14 -65.94 58.21
N PRO A 1046 -61.91 -66.59 58.15
CA PRO A 1046 -60.61 -66.06 58.70
C PRO A 1046 -59.18 -66.36 58.02
N VAL A 1047 -58.05 -65.91 58.66
CA VAL A 1047 -56.56 -66.21 58.54
C VAL A 1047 -55.64 -65.68 57.38
N THR A 1048 -54.76 -66.53 56.77
CA THR A 1048 -53.48 -66.28 56.02
C THR A 1048 -53.08 -67.56 55.19
N PRO A 1049 -51.92 -67.76 54.46
CA PRO A 1049 -50.66 -66.99 54.17
C PRO A 1049 -50.43 -66.72 52.63
N THR A 1050 -49.31 -66.84 51.84
CA THR A 1050 -47.94 -67.48 51.89
C THR A 1050 -46.98 -66.96 50.77
N ASP A 1051 -45.67 -67.26 50.83
CA ASP A 1051 -44.70 -67.33 49.67
C ASP A 1051 -45.05 -68.53 48.75
N PRO A 1052 -44.97 -68.43 47.39
CA PRO A 1052 -43.91 -69.17 46.63
C PRO A 1052 -43.55 -68.67 45.19
N THR A 1053 -42.65 -69.43 44.55
CA THR A 1053 -42.04 -69.36 43.21
C THR A 1053 -42.87 -69.88 42.01
N ASP A 1054 -42.47 -69.51 40.76
CA ASP A 1054 -42.28 -70.29 39.48
C ASP A 1054 -43.30 -71.42 39.08
N PRO A 1055 -43.69 -71.69 37.78
CA PRO A 1055 -42.81 -71.66 36.60
C PRO A 1055 -43.36 -71.42 35.15
N THR A 1056 -42.41 -71.19 34.22
CA THR A 1056 -42.37 -71.54 32.76
C THR A 1056 -43.40 -71.04 31.71
N ASN A 1057 -42.88 -70.29 30.70
CA ASN A 1057 -42.93 -70.48 29.22
C ASN A 1057 -44.28 -70.86 28.51
N PRO A 1058 -44.74 -70.15 27.44
CA PRO A 1058 -44.04 -70.09 26.14
C PRO A 1058 -44.08 -68.73 25.38
N THR A 1059 -43.81 -68.77 24.07
CA THR A 1059 -43.33 -67.72 23.15
C THR A 1059 -44.37 -66.81 22.44
N ASP A 1060 -43.86 -65.70 21.86
CA ASP A 1060 -44.39 -64.90 20.72
C ASP A 1060 -45.44 -63.81 21.07
N PRO A 1061 -45.55 -62.65 20.35
CA PRO A 1061 -44.77 -62.14 19.19
C PRO A 1061 -44.27 -60.65 19.27
N THR A 1062 -43.68 -60.19 18.16
CA THR A 1062 -43.52 -58.82 17.54
C THR A 1062 -44.30 -57.61 18.11
N ASP A 1063 -43.99 -56.31 17.90
CA ASP A 1063 -43.18 -55.52 16.92
C ASP A 1063 -43.09 -54.04 17.42
N PRO A 1064 -42.58 -53.01 16.69
CA PRO A 1064 -41.46 -52.90 15.73
C PRO A 1064 -40.41 -51.82 16.13
N THR A 1065 -39.22 -51.81 15.51
CA THR A 1065 -38.31 -50.64 15.45
C THR A 1065 -37.52 -50.62 14.14
N ASP A 1066 -37.46 -49.47 13.45
CA ASP A 1066 -36.84 -49.25 12.14
C ASP A 1066 -36.56 -47.73 11.96
N PRO A 1067 -35.57 -47.26 11.17
CA PRO A 1067 -34.39 -47.93 10.60
C PRO A 1067 -33.04 -47.36 11.13
N THR A 1068 -31.94 -48.12 11.04
CA THR A 1068 -30.55 -47.59 11.06
C THR A 1068 -29.61 -48.46 10.22
N ASP A 1069 -29.10 -47.92 9.10
CA ASP A 1069 -28.06 -48.51 8.23
C ASP A 1069 -27.58 -47.42 7.23
N PRO A 1070 -26.38 -47.48 6.59
CA PRO A 1070 -25.25 -48.38 6.79
C PRO A 1070 -23.91 -47.68 7.14
N THR A 1071 -22.95 -48.45 7.66
CA THR A 1071 -21.52 -48.05 7.73
C THR A 1071 -20.57 -49.24 7.47
N ASP A 1072 -20.06 -49.35 6.24
CA ASP A 1072 -18.81 -50.04 5.82
C ASP A 1072 -18.57 -49.73 4.32
N PRO A 1073 -17.42 -50.03 3.67
CA PRO A 1073 -16.29 -50.86 4.11
C PRO A 1073 -14.88 -50.22 4.06
N THR A 1074 -13.94 -50.81 4.82
CA THR A 1074 -12.50 -50.52 4.75
C THR A 1074 -11.69 -51.61 4.01
N ASP A 1075 -10.66 -51.17 3.26
CA ASP A 1075 -9.54 -51.94 2.66
C ASP A 1075 -9.92 -52.92 1.51
N PRO A 1076 -9.08 -53.04 0.45
CA PRO A 1076 -7.96 -53.99 0.54
C PRO A 1076 -6.60 -53.51 0.00
N THR A 1077 -5.54 -53.98 0.68
CA THR A 1077 -4.11 -54.07 0.29
C THR A 1077 -3.78 -54.77 -1.06
N ASN A 1078 -2.46 -54.95 -1.32
CA ASN A 1078 -1.77 -55.71 -2.40
C ASN A 1078 -1.49 -54.94 -3.73
N THR A 1079 -0.37 -55.14 -4.47
CA THR A 1079 0.73 -56.14 -4.43
C THR A 1079 2.15 -55.51 -4.62
N THR A 1080 3.21 -56.32 -4.50
CA THR A 1080 4.63 -55.99 -4.78
C THR A 1080 5.35 -57.03 -5.66
N ASP A 1081 6.45 -56.62 -6.30
CA ASP A 1081 7.52 -57.44 -6.93
C ASP A 1081 7.16 -58.20 -8.25
N PRO A 1082 8.11 -58.62 -9.13
CA PRO A 1082 9.43 -59.24 -8.88
C PRO A 1082 10.71 -58.47 -9.32
N THR A 1083 11.87 -58.87 -8.77
CA THR A 1083 13.22 -58.26 -8.96
C THR A 1083 14.16 -58.87 -10.03
N ASN A 1084 15.19 -58.08 -10.41
CA ASN A 1084 16.54 -58.48 -10.92
C ASN A 1084 16.62 -59.03 -12.39
N PRO A 1085 17.76 -58.91 -13.14
CA PRO A 1085 19.13 -59.29 -12.72
C PRO A 1085 20.33 -58.36 -13.10
N THR A 1086 21.13 -57.99 -12.09
CA THR A 1086 22.63 -57.94 -12.02
C THR A 1086 23.54 -57.22 -13.05
N ASP A 1087 24.47 -56.42 -12.52
CA ASP A 1087 25.74 -55.88 -13.10
C ASP A 1087 26.76 -56.98 -13.49
N PRO A 1088 27.67 -56.76 -14.48
CA PRO A 1088 29.07 -56.48 -14.13
C PRO A 1088 29.90 -55.53 -15.06
N THR A 1089 30.62 -54.59 -14.43
CA THR A 1089 32.02 -54.15 -14.69
C THR A 1089 32.43 -53.22 -15.88
N ASN A 1090 32.62 -51.94 -15.56
CA ASN A 1090 33.92 -51.22 -15.40
C ASN A 1090 34.97 -51.05 -16.56
N THR A 1091 35.59 -49.85 -16.58
CA THR A 1091 36.96 -49.42 -17.06
C THR A 1091 37.18 -48.62 -18.37
N THR A 1092 38.21 -47.76 -18.30
CA THR A 1092 39.02 -47.05 -19.33
C THR A 1092 38.51 -45.80 -20.09
N ASP A 1093 39.16 -44.67 -19.79
CA ASP A 1093 39.54 -43.56 -20.69
C ASP A 1093 40.94 -43.86 -21.29
N PRO A 1094 41.28 -43.45 -22.55
CA PRO A 1094 42.22 -42.31 -22.72
C PRO A 1094 42.16 -41.47 -24.03
N THR A 1095 42.65 -40.22 -23.92
CA THR A 1095 43.48 -39.43 -24.89
C THR A 1095 42.90 -38.71 -26.13
N ASP A 1096 43.23 -37.40 -26.21
CA ASP A 1096 43.38 -36.55 -27.43
C ASP A 1096 44.74 -36.78 -28.12
N PRO A 1097 44.89 -36.54 -29.45
CA PRO A 1097 45.84 -35.51 -29.88
C PRO A 1097 45.57 -34.76 -31.23
N THR A 1098 45.71 -33.42 -31.18
CA THR A 1098 46.45 -32.52 -32.14
C THR A 1098 45.91 -32.11 -33.54
N ASN A 1099 45.55 -30.80 -33.66
CA ASN A 1099 46.27 -29.71 -34.39
C ASN A 1099 46.44 -29.67 -35.94
N THR A 1100 46.31 -28.43 -36.51
CA THR A 1100 47.02 -27.78 -37.68
C THR A 1100 46.26 -27.26 -38.93
N THR A 1101 46.62 -26.02 -39.31
CA THR A 1101 46.70 -25.36 -40.66
C THR A 1101 45.49 -24.77 -41.45
N ASP A 1102 45.68 -23.49 -41.82
CA ASP A 1102 45.11 -22.63 -42.90
C ASP A 1102 45.95 -22.83 -44.21
N PRO A 1103 45.60 -22.47 -45.50
CA PRO A 1103 45.06 -21.14 -45.93
C PRO A 1103 44.26 -20.99 -47.28
N THR A 1104 44.02 -19.72 -47.66
CA THR A 1104 43.84 -19.07 -49.00
C THR A 1104 42.46 -18.74 -49.64
N ASP A 1105 42.31 -17.43 -49.93
CA ASP A 1105 41.45 -16.67 -50.90
C ASP A 1105 41.94 -16.91 -52.38
N PRO A 1106 41.32 -16.49 -53.54
CA PRO A 1106 40.67 -15.17 -53.74
C PRO A 1106 39.64 -14.89 -54.90
N THR A 1107 39.29 -13.58 -55.00
CA THR A 1107 38.92 -12.72 -56.16
C THR A 1107 37.47 -12.32 -56.53
N THR A 1108 37.35 -11.02 -56.85
CA THR A 1108 36.22 -10.30 -57.51
C THR A 1108 36.62 -9.98 -58.99
N PRO A 1109 36.27 -8.88 -59.75
CA PRO A 1109 35.76 -7.50 -59.47
C PRO A 1109 34.41 -7.23 -60.22
N THR A 1110 33.94 -6.07 -60.73
CA THR A 1110 34.55 -4.75 -61.12
C THR A 1110 33.49 -3.63 -61.26
N ASP A 1111 33.96 -2.38 -61.22
CA ASP A 1111 33.28 -1.08 -61.51
C ASP A 1111 34.05 -0.38 -62.70
N PRO A 1112 33.98 0.93 -63.08
CA PRO A 1112 33.13 2.09 -62.70
C PRO A 1112 32.58 2.91 -63.91
N THR A 1113 32.03 4.13 -63.69
CA THR A 1113 32.27 5.41 -64.45
C THR A 1113 31.24 6.51 -64.11
N ASP A 1114 31.49 7.84 -64.06
CA ASP A 1114 32.67 8.76 -64.12
C ASP A 1114 32.14 10.19 -63.76
N SER A 1115 32.83 11.33 -63.54
CA SER A 1115 34.15 11.83 -63.05
C SER A 1115 34.04 13.39 -62.99
N THR A 1116 34.98 14.28 -62.62
CA THR A 1116 36.42 14.31 -62.23
C THR A 1116 36.57 15.07 -60.88
N ASP A 1117 37.61 15.79 -60.40
CA ASP A 1117 38.94 16.27 -60.87
C ASP A 1117 39.93 16.39 -59.66
N PRO A 1118 41.28 16.36 -59.82
CA PRO A 1118 42.15 15.87 -58.73
C PRO A 1118 43.46 16.63 -58.39
N LYS A 1119 44.17 16.08 -57.37
CA LYS A 1119 45.60 16.22 -56.91
C LYS A 1119 45.78 16.98 -55.58
N ASN A 1120 46.28 16.44 -54.45
CA ASN A 1120 47.16 15.29 -54.07
C ASN A 1120 48.68 15.60 -54.06
N PRO A 1121 49.44 15.27 -52.98
CA PRO A 1121 50.25 14.05 -53.02
C PRO A 1121 50.47 13.27 -51.68
N THR A 1122 49.96 12.02 -51.64
CA THR A 1122 50.56 10.77 -51.08
C THR A 1122 50.83 10.59 -49.57
N THR A 1123 50.69 9.34 -49.12
CA THR A 1123 50.78 8.84 -47.72
C THR A 1123 52.22 8.61 -47.22
N PRO A 1124 52.41 8.48 -45.89
CA PRO A 1124 52.79 7.14 -45.36
C PRO A 1124 52.32 6.81 -43.92
N THR A 1125 52.29 5.49 -43.63
CA THR A 1125 52.54 4.75 -42.35
C THR A 1125 52.27 5.38 -40.96
N ASP A 1126 51.62 4.57 -40.10
CA ASP A 1126 51.79 4.57 -38.64
C ASP A 1126 53.24 4.21 -38.22
N PRO A 1127 53.87 4.95 -37.28
CA PRO A 1127 55.15 4.58 -36.67
C PRO A 1127 55.12 4.55 -35.12
N LYS A 1128 54.79 3.37 -34.56
CA LYS A 1128 55.51 2.69 -33.45
C LYS A 1128 56.42 3.54 -32.52
N ASP A 1129 55.92 3.76 -31.29
CA ASP A 1129 56.58 3.58 -29.97
C ASP A 1129 58.10 3.82 -29.79
N PRO A 1130 58.47 4.66 -28.79
CA PRO A 1130 59.61 4.33 -27.92
C PRO A 1130 59.40 4.62 -26.42
N THR A 1131 58.90 3.64 -25.68
CA THR A 1131 59.48 3.09 -24.43
C THR A 1131 60.12 4.04 -23.40
N ASP A 1132 59.59 4.04 -22.16
CA ASP A 1132 60.36 3.46 -21.05
C ASP A 1132 59.44 2.79 -20.00
N SER A 1133 60.07 1.95 -19.20
CA SER A 1133 59.55 0.95 -18.27
C SER A 1133 59.13 1.58 -16.95
N THR A 1134 57.89 1.32 -16.50
CA THR A 1134 57.59 0.53 -15.28
C THR A 1134 56.20 0.86 -14.69
N LYS A 1135 55.28 -0.11 -14.72
CA LYS A 1135 54.27 -0.28 -13.66
C LYS A 1135 54.01 -1.78 -13.47
N PRO A 1136 53.80 -2.29 -12.24
CA PRO A 1136 53.80 -3.73 -12.01
C PRO A 1136 52.54 -4.46 -12.49
N GLU A 1137 52.74 -5.75 -12.74
CA GLU A 1137 51.73 -6.80 -12.83
C GLU A 1137 50.79 -6.80 -11.60
N LEU A 1138 49.49 -6.62 -11.83
CA LEU A 1138 48.43 -6.94 -10.86
C LEU A 1138 47.24 -7.55 -11.60
N THR A 1139 47.24 -8.89 -11.67
CA THR A 1139 46.26 -9.67 -12.40
C THR A 1139 44.92 -9.73 -11.65
N VAL A 1140 43.98 -8.86 -12.02
CA VAL A 1140 42.58 -8.92 -11.57
C VAL A 1140 41.72 -9.43 -12.72
N LYS A 1141 41.09 -10.59 -12.55
CA LYS A 1141 40.01 -11.03 -13.45
C LYS A 1141 38.82 -10.07 -13.29
N PRO A 1142 38.01 -9.83 -14.33
CA PRO A 1142 36.66 -9.33 -14.11
C PRO A 1142 35.90 -10.37 -13.28
N THR A 1143 35.60 -10.04 -12.02
CA THR A 1143 34.66 -10.77 -11.18
C THR A 1143 33.24 -10.34 -11.55
N ASP A 1144 32.30 -11.28 -11.59
CA ASP A 1144 30.91 -11.01 -11.94
C ASP A 1144 30.27 -9.91 -11.07
N PRO A 1145 29.31 -9.14 -11.59
CA PRO A 1145 28.53 -8.19 -10.81
C PRO A 1145 27.52 -8.93 -9.92
N VAL A 1146 27.99 -9.44 -8.78
CA VAL A 1146 27.20 -10.28 -7.84
C VAL A 1146 25.99 -9.53 -7.24
N ILE A 1147 26.02 -8.20 -7.18
CA ILE A 1147 24.94 -7.35 -6.63
C ILE A 1147 23.68 -7.34 -7.54
N LEU A 1148 23.80 -7.66 -8.83
CA LEU A 1148 22.71 -7.55 -9.81
C LEU A 1148 21.80 -8.79 -9.94
N LYS A 1149 22.01 -9.86 -9.14
CA LYS A 1149 21.20 -11.10 -9.26
C LYS A 1149 20.16 -11.30 -8.17
N ASP A 1150 20.44 -10.90 -6.92
CA ASP A 1150 19.45 -10.97 -5.84
C ASP A 1150 18.30 -9.98 -6.08
N GLN A 1151 18.61 -8.85 -6.72
CA GLN A 1151 17.65 -7.85 -7.21
C GLN A 1151 16.81 -8.32 -8.41
N GLN A 1152 17.08 -9.48 -9.06
CA GLN A 1152 16.22 -9.98 -10.15
C GLN A 1152 15.31 -11.16 -9.76
N HIS A 1153 15.63 -11.91 -8.71
CA HIS A 1153 14.72 -12.97 -8.24
C HIS A 1153 13.49 -12.44 -7.48
N ARG A 1154 13.51 -11.19 -6.99
CA ARG A 1154 12.34 -10.57 -6.34
C ARG A 1154 11.32 -9.99 -7.32
N PHE A 1155 11.73 -9.55 -8.51
CA PHE A 1155 10.82 -8.92 -9.49
C PHE A 1155 9.88 -9.93 -10.18
N LEU A 1156 10.32 -11.18 -10.41
CA LEU A 1156 9.48 -12.20 -11.05
C LEU A 1156 8.28 -12.67 -10.20
N THR A 1157 8.17 -12.21 -8.94
CA THR A 1157 7.00 -12.48 -8.08
C THR A 1157 5.93 -11.38 -8.18
N ILE A 1158 6.22 -10.26 -8.84
CA ILE A 1158 5.29 -9.12 -8.97
C ILE A 1158 4.46 -9.16 -10.27
N GLN A 1159 4.85 -9.97 -11.27
CA GLN A 1159 4.02 -10.27 -12.45
C GLN A 1159 2.89 -11.33 -12.20
N LEU A 1160 2.40 -11.45 -10.96
CA LEU A 1160 1.42 -12.49 -10.57
C LEU A 1160 0.41 -12.05 -9.47
N ILE A 1161 0.17 -10.75 -9.34
CA ILE A 1161 -0.94 -10.17 -8.57
C ILE A 1161 -1.82 -9.38 -9.55
#